data_AF-A0A2G6P1A8-F1
#
_entry.id   AF-A0A2G6P1A8-F1
#
_cell.length_a   1.000
_cell.length_b   1.000
_cell.length_c   1.000
_cell.angle_alpha   90.00
_cell.angle_beta   90.00
_cell.angle_gamma   90.00
#
_symmetry.space_group_name_H-M   'P 1'
#
loop_
_entity.id
_entity.type
_entity.pdbx_description
1 polymer ?
#
loop_
_entity_poly.entity_id
_entity_poly.type
_entity_poly.pdbx_seq_one_letter_code
_entity_poly.pdbx_strand_id
1 'polypeptide(L)'
;MNILKIIIILLGSIAYLSASQVKHNYSFSKNMITESSSKLFANMKTVRLKGGVLSGKIGAPALPYYPVSLLLPKGEKGESITINRSGKIEIEGSFNLEPMQGSKPISSNKKNPLIKDNSIYNSNYLFPKYSGSNLSTSYMNGYSVALSTFTPFEYNPRSGKLYMYQDVEVIVESSKDQESKKALENLNSSSKVIDRVKLLVQNDEMIDSYGSKTYPSESYQVAIISEPSFDFSNLIDLYNERGIKTVFTNVNEIYSEYEGVDDPEKIRNFIIDEYQNRGVSYILLGGDTEIIPVRGFFCEVQSAFVYTDESIPSDLYYSALDGSWNEDGDNLWGEIGEDDLLPDISVGRLSFSTQNELNNMINKSVTYQNSPIVDEIKKPLLVGEYMYNDPETWGADYMNLLIGEHDDNGYTTIGIPEDYNIQKLYDKDVTWSPSELRDLINSGTIYLNHCGHSNYDYTMKMYNSDIVSSNFSGANGTDHSFPVLYSHGCICGAFDYDDCIAEKMVTLDNFATAFICNSRYGWFNEGQTEGPSQHLNREFLNAVYGLDKSRIGEAHMISKIASSPWVNAPGQHEEGALRWCFYDSNLLGDPTLSMWTNNPVTPTLTHNPIFYITGEGSEVTITDQEGNPIQNVDCGIIIDGNICGWGISNSEGVAEIEYTENITSGNGILVVSGNNTIVTTSNISIQETGIDENIANSVTLYDNYPNPFNPSTTIKFSLPNLGMVNLSIFNTKGELVKTLLNRELDRGVHSYNFEAEDFNSGLYFYRLTTEKKSITKKMIFVK
;
A
#
# COMPACT_ATOMS: atom_id res chain seq x y z
N MET A 1 59.14 19.33 -53.91
CA MET A 1 57.88 19.66 -54.59
C MET A 1 56.84 18.65 -54.14
N ASN A 2 55.67 19.13 -53.73
CA ASN A 2 54.42 18.40 -53.43
C ASN A 2 54.05 18.06 -51.98
N ILE A 3 53.38 19.06 -51.39
CA ILE A 3 51.96 19.05 -50.93
C ILE A 3 51.67 18.51 -49.51
N LEU A 4 51.53 19.51 -48.63
CA LEU A 4 50.61 19.66 -47.50
C LEU A 4 49.30 18.85 -47.61
N LYS A 5 48.97 18.06 -46.58
CA LYS A 5 47.58 17.77 -46.19
C LYS A 5 47.41 18.09 -44.71
N ILE A 6 46.55 19.06 -44.46
CA ILE A 6 46.08 19.52 -43.16
C ILE A 6 45.19 18.42 -42.57
N ILE A 7 45.53 17.92 -41.37
CA ILE A 7 44.63 17.13 -40.54
C ILE A 7 44.00 18.11 -39.55
N ILE A 8 42.70 18.35 -39.70
CA ILE A 8 41.86 19.04 -38.72
C ILE A 8 41.64 18.05 -37.58
N ILE A 9 42.23 18.31 -36.42
CA ILE A 9 41.91 17.61 -35.16
C ILE A 9 40.61 18.21 -34.66
N LEU A 10 39.51 17.46 -34.81
CA LEU A 10 38.26 17.73 -34.12
C LEU A 10 38.49 17.37 -32.64
N LEU A 11 38.77 18.36 -31.80
CA LEU A 11 38.69 18.23 -30.35
C LEU A 11 37.21 18.11 -29.97
N GLY A 12 36.68 16.89 -30.03
CA GLY A 12 35.45 16.55 -29.35
C GLY A 12 35.70 16.60 -27.85
N SER A 13 35.14 17.60 -27.18
CA SER A 13 35.00 17.64 -25.75
C SER A 13 34.12 16.48 -25.31
N ILE A 14 34.73 15.35 -24.94
CA ILE A 14 34.07 14.32 -24.14
C ILE A 14 33.82 14.97 -22.78
N ALA A 15 32.61 15.47 -22.57
CA ALA A 15 32.13 15.73 -21.24
C ALA A 15 32.13 14.37 -20.52
N TYR A 16 33.06 14.18 -19.59
CA TYR A 16 32.91 13.12 -18.59
C TYR A 16 31.64 13.46 -17.82
N LEU A 17 30.53 12.78 -18.13
CA LEU A 17 29.42 12.65 -17.21
C LEU A 17 30.03 12.01 -15.95
N SER A 18 30.09 12.78 -14.86
CA SER A 18 30.52 12.24 -13.57
C SER A 18 29.45 11.24 -13.14
N ALA A 19 29.76 9.94 -13.21
CA ALA A 19 28.92 8.91 -12.63
C ALA A 19 28.81 9.15 -11.11
N SER A 20 27.60 9.14 -10.60
CA SER A 20 27.34 9.15 -9.16
C SER A 20 27.51 7.73 -8.62
N GLN A 21 27.74 7.61 -7.30
CA GLN A 21 27.82 6.30 -6.64
C GLN A 21 26.90 6.28 -5.42
N VAL A 22 26.01 5.30 -5.38
CA VAL A 22 25.23 4.95 -4.19
C VAL A 22 25.89 3.74 -3.55
N LYS A 23 26.15 3.79 -2.24
CA LYS A 23 26.80 2.72 -1.50
C LYS A 23 25.95 2.29 -0.32
N HIS A 24 25.79 0.99 -0.14
CA HIS A 24 25.09 0.42 1.00
C HIS A 24 25.85 -0.78 1.55
N ASN A 25 25.93 -0.87 2.88
CA ASN A 25 26.67 -1.94 3.57
C ASN A 25 25.69 -2.87 4.30
N TYR A 26 25.85 -4.17 4.07
CA TYR A 26 25.11 -5.22 4.75
C TYR A 26 26.07 -6.00 5.65
N SER A 27 25.61 -6.34 6.86
CA SER A 27 26.37 -7.16 7.80
C SER A 27 25.59 -8.41 8.20
N PHE A 28 26.28 -9.54 8.22
CA PHE A 28 25.73 -10.87 8.47
C PHE A 28 26.47 -11.59 9.58
N SER A 29 25.74 -12.42 10.32
CA SER A 29 26.28 -13.18 11.44
C SER A 29 25.71 -14.60 11.48
N LYS A 30 26.47 -15.53 12.07
CA LYS A 30 26.14 -16.97 12.00
C LYS A 30 24.79 -17.32 12.64
N ASN A 31 24.33 -16.54 13.62
CA ASN A 31 23.02 -16.71 14.27
C ASN A 31 21.83 -16.36 13.37
N MET A 32 22.06 -15.76 12.20
CA MET A 32 21.03 -15.51 11.19
C MET A 32 20.79 -16.71 10.27
N ILE A 33 21.61 -17.77 10.39
CA ILE A 33 21.56 -18.94 9.52
C ILE A 33 20.72 -20.03 10.18
N THR A 34 19.81 -20.61 9.40
CA THR A 34 19.10 -21.84 9.78
C THR A 34 19.34 -22.94 8.74
N GLU A 35 19.43 -24.19 9.21
CA GLU A 35 19.61 -25.37 8.37
C GLU A 35 18.42 -26.29 8.51
N SER A 36 17.97 -26.89 7.40
CA SER A 36 16.97 -27.95 7.45
C SER A 36 17.23 -29.02 6.40
N SER A 37 16.70 -30.22 6.63
CA SER A 37 16.75 -31.30 5.63
C SER A 37 15.90 -30.93 4.42
N SER A 38 16.39 -31.26 3.23
CA SER A 38 15.62 -31.13 1.99
C SER A 38 14.36 -31.99 2.05
N LYS A 39 13.21 -31.41 1.66
CA LYS A 39 11.95 -32.16 1.48
C LYS A 39 11.92 -32.93 0.15
N LEU A 40 12.71 -32.48 -0.84
CA LEU A 40 12.70 -33.01 -2.21
C LEU A 40 13.79 -34.03 -2.48
N PHE A 41 14.95 -33.91 -1.82
CA PHE A 41 16.13 -34.73 -2.08
C PHE A 41 16.65 -35.40 -0.82
N ALA A 42 16.69 -36.73 -0.84
CA ALA A 42 17.27 -37.52 0.25
C ALA A 42 18.76 -37.16 0.47
N ASN A 43 19.16 -36.97 1.72
CA ASN A 43 20.52 -36.62 2.14
C ASN A 43 21.03 -35.27 1.62
N MET A 44 20.14 -34.36 1.26
CA MET A 44 20.47 -32.96 0.93
C MET A 44 19.89 -32.01 1.98
N LYS A 45 20.41 -30.78 2.04
CA LYS A 45 20.01 -29.75 3.01
C LYS A 45 19.63 -28.46 2.31
N THR A 46 18.79 -27.67 2.95
CA THR A 46 18.61 -26.25 2.67
C THR A 46 19.32 -25.43 3.76
N VAL A 47 19.87 -24.29 3.36
CA VAL A 47 20.45 -23.30 4.27
C VAL A 47 19.69 -22.01 4.02
N ARG A 48 19.14 -21.39 5.05
CA ARG A 48 18.40 -20.13 4.96
C ARG A 48 19.13 -19.04 5.72
N LEU A 49 18.85 -17.80 5.35
CA LEU A 49 19.36 -16.60 5.99
C LEU A 49 18.16 -15.73 6.35
N LYS A 50 18.08 -15.22 7.59
CA LYS A 50 17.05 -14.24 7.96
C LYS A 50 17.10 -13.02 7.02
N GLY A 51 15.96 -12.66 6.42
CA GLY A 51 15.83 -11.59 5.43
C GLY A 51 16.28 -11.98 4.01
N GLY A 52 16.65 -13.23 3.78
CA GLY A 52 17.09 -13.73 2.48
C GLY A 52 16.29 -14.94 1.97
N VAL A 53 15.87 -14.90 0.71
CA VAL A 53 15.11 -15.96 0.05
C VAL A 53 16.04 -16.98 -0.61
N LEU A 54 15.69 -18.26 -0.56
CA LEU A 54 16.42 -19.31 -1.29
C LEU A 54 16.22 -19.14 -2.80
N SER A 55 17.31 -18.98 -3.53
CA SER A 55 17.29 -18.80 -4.99
C SER A 55 18.49 -19.46 -5.67
N GLY A 56 18.41 -19.63 -6.98
CA GLY A 56 19.47 -20.21 -7.82
C GLY A 56 18.93 -20.57 -9.21
N LYS A 57 19.80 -20.75 -10.20
CA LYS A 57 19.34 -21.33 -11.49
C LYS A 57 18.86 -22.76 -11.26
N ILE A 58 17.84 -23.20 -12.01
CA ILE A 58 17.36 -24.60 -11.96
C ILE A 58 18.54 -25.58 -12.00
N GLY A 59 18.52 -26.55 -11.09
CA GLY A 59 19.51 -27.62 -10.98
C GLY A 59 20.83 -27.21 -10.32
N ALA A 60 21.10 -25.92 -10.12
CA ALA A 60 22.24 -25.44 -9.36
C ALA A 60 21.95 -25.43 -7.84
N PRO A 61 22.97 -25.46 -6.95
CA PRO A 61 22.76 -25.34 -5.51
C PRO A 61 21.93 -24.10 -5.15
N ALA A 62 20.83 -24.29 -4.42
CA ALA A 62 20.04 -23.19 -3.88
C ALA A 62 20.81 -22.54 -2.72
N LEU A 63 20.91 -21.22 -2.76
CA LEU A 63 21.59 -20.41 -1.75
C LEU A 63 20.68 -19.27 -1.28
N PRO A 64 20.84 -18.76 -0.06
CA PRO A 64 20.14 -17.54 0.35
C PRO A 64 20.64 -16.33 -0.44
N TYR A 65 19.72 -15.63 -1.09
CA TYR A 65 19.92 -14.33 -1.69
C TYR A 65 19.25 -13.26 -0.83
N TYR A 66 19.87 -12.09 -0.75
CA TYR A 66 19.41 -10.91 -0.04
C TYR A 66 19.04 -9.83 -1.08
N PRO A 67 17.99 -9.04 -0.86
CA PRO A 67 17.57 -8.05 -1.84
C PRO A 67 18.44 -6.78 -1.75
N VAL A 68 18.66 -6.17 -2.90
CA VAL A 68 19.17 -4.81 -3.05
C VAL A 68 18.01 -3.97 -3.56
N SER A 69 17.63 -2.96 -2.79
CA SER A 69 16.62 -1.98 -3.18
C SER A 69 17.08 -0.61 -2.70
N LEU A 70 17.66 0.17 -3.61
CA LEU A 70 18.33 1.42 -3.27
C LEU A 70 17.79 2.57 -4.11
N LEU A 71 17.38 3.66 -3.46
CA LEU A 71 17.14 4.93 -4.14
C LEU A 71 18.42 5.38 -4.85
N LEU A 72 18.24 5.88 -6.07
CA LEU A 72 19.26 6.51 -6.86
C LEU A 72 19.19 8.04 -6.71
N PRO A 73 20.24 8.79 -7.10
CA PRO A 73 20.15 10.24 -7.14
C PRO A 73 19.03 10.68 -8.10
N LYS A 74 18.38 11.79 -7.75
CA LYS A 74 17.26 12.35 -8.51
C LYS A 74 17.54 12.44 -10.01
N GLY A 75 16.73 11.73 -10.81
CA GLY A 75 16.80 11.75 -12.28
C GLY A 75 17.95 10.92 -12.86
N GLU A 76 18.47 9.96 -12.10
CA GLU A 76 19.51 9.02 -12.54
C GLU A 76 19.03 7.57 -12.59
N LYS A 77 19.58 6.83 -13.56
CA LYS A 77 19.41 5.38 -13.75
C LYS A 77 20.67 4.66 -13.29
N GLY A 78 20.50 3.43 -12.80
CA GLY A 78 21.59 2.55 -12.41
C GLY A 78 22.27 1.96 -13.65
N GLU A 79 23.59 2.16 -13.76
CA GLU A 79 24.42 1.71 -14.89
C GLU A 79 25.11 0.38 -14.59
N SER A 80 25.60 0.23 -13.36
CA SER A 80 26.29 -0.97 -12.94
C SER A 80 26.18 -1.19 -11.44
N ILE A 81 26.31 -2.45 -11.03
CA ILE A 81 26.34 -2.86 -9.63
C ILE A 81 27.63 -3.65 -9.35
N THR A 82 28.29 -3.30 -8.25
CA THR A 82 29.45 -4.02 -7.74
C THR A 82 29.15 -4.55 -6.34
N ILE A 83 29.42 -5.85 -6.13
CA ILE A 83 29.21 -6.53 -4.85
C ILE A 83 30.57 -6.91 -4.26
N ASN A 84 31.03 -6.15 -3.27
CA ASN A 84 32.28 -6.38 -2.56
C ASN A 84 32.02 -7.17 -1.29
N ARG A 85 32.52 -8.40 -1.20
CA ARG A 85 32.31 -9.27 -0.03
C ARG A 85 33.60 -9.41 0.77
N SER A 86 33.51 -9.27 2.09
CA SER A 86 34.65 -9.41 3.00
C SER A 86 34.27 -10.14 4.30
N GLY A 87 35.23 -10.36 5.20
CA GLY A 87 34.98 -11.12 6.43
C GLY A 87 34.57 -12.57 6.17
N LYS A 88 35.26 -13.27 5.26
CA LYS A 88 34.93 -14.66 4.90
C LYS A 88 35.15 -15.61 6.08
N ILE A 89 34.14 -16.39 6.43
CA ILE A 89 34.20 -17.43 7.46
C ILE A 89 33.66 -18.76 6.92
N GLU A 90 34.24 -19.87 7.37
CA GLU A 90 33.69 -21.21 7.11
C GLU A 90 32.54 -21.48 8.09
N ILE A 91 31.43 -22.00 7.56
CA ILE A 91 30.33 -22.54 8.35
C ILE A 91 30.69 -23.99 8.70
N GLU A 92 30.66 -24.31 9.99
CA GLU A 92 31.10 -25.61 10.48
C GLU A 92 30.15 -26.71 9.99
N GLY A 93 30.70 -27.75 9.38
CA GLY A 93 29.94 -28.90 8.89
C GLY A 93 30.27 -29.28 7.45
N SER A 94 29.50 -30.23 6.93
CA SER A 94 29.52 -30.61 5.52
C SER A 94 28.11 -30.49 4.97
N PHE A 95 28.00 -29.82 3.83
CA PHE A 95 26.77 -29.42 3.20
C PHE A 95 26.66 -30.12 1.85
N ASN A 96 25.51 -30.75 1.62
CA ASN A 96 25.11 -31.24 0.30
C ASN A 96 23.82 -30.48 -0.04
N LEU A 97 23.97 -29.27 -0.58
CA LEU A 97 22.84 -28.34 -0.72
C LEU A 97 21.83 -28.84 -1.76
N GLU A 98 20.55 -28.60 -1.50
CA GLU A 98 19.44 -28.87 -2.42
C GLU A 98 19.62 -28.07 -3.73
N PRO A 99 19.39 -28.68 -4.91
CA PRO A 99 19.33 -27.94 -6.16
C PRO A 99 18.02 -27.14 -6.27
N MET A 100 18.08 -25.91 -6.79
CA MET A 100 16.88 -25.13 -7.08
C MET A 100 16.00 -25.86 -8.10
N GLN A 101 14.70 -25.92 -7.84
CA GLN A 101 13.69 -26.48 -8.75
C GLN A 101 12.81 -25.36 -9.32
N GLY A 102 12.20 -25.60 -10.48
CA GLY A 102 11.29 -24.64 -11.11
C GLY A 102 9.92 -24.59 -10.44
N SER A 103 9.31 -23.41 -10.45
CA SER A 103 7.91 -23.20 -10.07
C SER A 103 6.96 -23.87 -11.06
N LYS A 104 5.73 -24.17 -10.66
CA LYS A 104 4.75 -24.85 -11.51
C LYS A 104 3.39 -24.16 -11.49
N PRO A 105 2.66 -24.11 -12.62
CA PRO A 105 1.26 -23.70 -12.60
C PRO A 105 0.42 -24.68 -11.80
N ILE A 106 -0.46 -24.18 -10.94
CA ILE A 106 -1.33 -25.01 -10.10
C ILE A 106 -2.18 -25.97 -10.92
N SER A 107 -2.70 -25.55 -12.08
CA SER A 107 -3.52 -26.37 -12.97
C SER A 107 -2.71 -27.37 -13.81
N SER A 108 -1.36 -27.33 -13.78
CA SER A 108 -0.54 -28.20 -14.61
C SER A 108 -0.49 -29.63 -14.05
N ASN A 109 -0.91 -30.60 -14.86
CA ASN A 109 -0.77 -32.02 -14.55
C ASN A 109 0.59 -32.61 -14.98
N LYS A 110 1.46 -31.82 -15.63
CA LYS A 110 2.78 -32.28 -16.08
C LYS A 110 3.65 -32.56 -14.86
N LYS A 111 4.40 -33.67 -14.88
CA LYS A 111 5.38 -33.97 -13.84
C LYS A 111 6.65 -33.18 -14.10
N ASN A 112 7.05 -32.35 -13.15
CA ASN A 112 8.37 -31.73 -13.16
C ASN A 112 9.40 -32.77 -12.72
N PRO A 113 10.39 -33.13 -13.56
CA PRO A 113 11.48 -33.97 -13.10
C PRO A 113 12.28 -33.21 -12.04
N LEU A 114 12.78 -33.90 -11.02
CA LEU A 114 13.78 -33.31 -10.12
C LEU A 114 15.09 -33.10 -10.89
N ILE A 115 15.52 -31.84 -11.01
CA ILE A 115 16.68 -31.44 -11.78
C ILE A 115 17.87 -31.22 -10.84
N LYS A 116 19.00 -31.83 -11.17
CA LYS A 116 20.30 -31.63 -10.49
C LYS A 116 21.41 -31.57 -11.52
N ASP A 117 22.09 -30.43 -11.61
CA ASP A 117 23.20 -30.25 -12.55
C ASP A 117 24.46 -30.92 -12.00
N ASN A 118 24.67 -32.18 -12.38
CA ASN A 118 25.86 -32.94 -11.98
C ASN A 118 27.18 -32.32 -12.45
N SER A 119 27.19 -31.43 -13.45
CA SER A 119 28.40 -30.71 -13.83
C SER A 119 28.83 -29.71 -12.75
N ILE A 120 27.87 -29.06 -12.08
CA ILE A 120 28.10 -28.17 -10.94
C ILE A 120 28.42 -29.00 -9.70
N TYR A 121 27.62 -30.04 -9.40
CA TYR A 121 27.80 -30.82 -8.16
C TYR A 121 29.10 -31.64 -8.11
N ASN A 122 29.67 -32.01 -9.26
CA ASN A 122 30.97 -32.69 -9.32
C ASN A 122 32.16 -31.72 -9.41
N SER A 123 31.89 -30.41 -9.43
CA SER A 123 32.90 -29.37 -9.57
C SER A 123 33.57 -29.02 -8.24
N ASN A 124 34.86 -28.67 -8.31
CA ASN A 124 35.60 -28.05 -7.21
C ASN A 124 35.55 -26.51 -7.23
N TYR A 125 34.83 -25.90 -8.18
CA TYR A 125 34.64 -24.45 -8.22
C TYR A 125 33.78 -23.98 -7.04
N LEU A 126 34.11 -22.80 -6.50
CA LEU A 126 33.24 -22.12 -5.55
C LEU A 126 32.03 -21.56 -6.31
N PHE A 127 30.84 -21.90 -5.83
CA PHE A 127 29.55 -21.49 -6.35
C PHE A 127 28.89 -20.45 -5.42
N PRO A 128 28.17 -19.45 -5.94
CA PRO A 128 28.00 -19.16 -7.36
C PRO A 128 29.26 -18.51 -7.93
N LYS A 129 29.38 -18.54 -9.26
CA LYS A 129 30.48 -17.85 -9.97
C LYS A 129 30.38 -16.32 -9.79
N TYR A 130 29.17 -15.79 -9.76
CA TYR A 130 28.84 -14.39 -9.55
C TYR A 130 27.94 -14.27 -8.34
N SER A 131 28.23 -13.33 -7.44
CA SER A 131 27.51 -13.19 -6.19
C SER A 131 26.27 -12.32 -6.25
N GLY A 132 26.02 -11.62 -7.36
CA GLY A 132 24.87 -10.75 -7.59
C GLY A 132 24.06 -11.15 -8.82
N SER A 133 22.80 -10.73 -8.87
CA SER A 133 21.96 -10.78 -10.07
C SER A 133 22.16 -9.53 -10.95
N ASN A 134 21.42 -9.47 -12.06
CA ASN A 134 21.37 -8.26 -12.89
C ASN A 134 20.81 -7.08 -12.07
N LEU A 135 21.28 -5.88 -12.40
CA LEU A 135 20.72 -4.62 -11.92
C LEU A 135 19.59 -4.22 -12.86
N SER A 136 18.45 -3.83 -12.31
CA SER A 136 17.43 -3.05 -13.01
C SER A 136 17.22 -1.73 -12.30
N THR A 137 16.77 -0.73 -13.03
CA THR A 137 16.20 0.49 -12.44
C THR A 137 14.71 0.43 -12.68
N SER A 138 13.93 0.51 -11.61
CA SER A 138 12.48 0.63 -11.66
C SER A 138 12.10 1.98 -11.06
N TYR A 139 10.89 2.42 -11.35
CA TYR A 139 10.39 3.72 -10.91
C TYR A 139 9.11 3.50 -10.12
N MET A 140 8.91 4.28 -9.05
CA MET A 140 7.68 4.24 -8.28
C MET A 140 7.40 5.64 -7.76
N ASN A 141 6.27 6.21 -8.13
CA ASN A 141 5.85 7.56 -7.79
C ASN A 141 6.92 8.60 -8.10
N GLY A 142 7.63 8.40 -9.22
CA GLY A 142 8.75 9.22 -9.68
C GLY A 142 10.07 9.05 -8.92
N TYR A 143 10.16 8.14 -7.95
CA TYR A 143 11.42 7.74 -7.32
C TYR A 143 12.12 6.68 -8.16
N SER A 144 13.42 6.83 -8.37
CA SER A 144 14.24 5.87 -9.12
C SER A 144 14.88 4.88 -8.15
N VAL A 145 14.61 3.59 -8.34
CA VAL A 145 15.03 2.52 -7.43
C VAL A 145 15.87 1.50 -8.19
N ALA A 146 17.11 1.32 -7.75
CA ALA A 146 17.97 0.23 -8.18
C ALA A 146 17.55 -1.07 -7.49
N LEU A 147 17.08 -2.04 -8.28
CA LEU A 147 16.69 -3.38 -7.81
C LEU A 147 17.70 -4.43 -8.26
N SER A 148 18.13 -5.27 -7.33
CA SER A 148 18.97 -6.44 -7.58
C SER A 148 18.92 -7.40 -6.40
N THR A 149 19.70 -8.47 -6.45
CA THR A 149 19.90 -9.40 -5.34
C THR A 149 21.35 -9.83 -5.27
N PHE A 150 21.81 -10.27 -4.11
CA PHE A 150 23.12 -10.90 -3.95
C PHE A 150 23.11 -12.03 -2.93
N THR A 151 24.08 -12.93 -2.99
CA THR A 151 24.29 -13.93 -1.93
C THR A 151 25.58 -13.65 -1.14
N PRO A 152 25.51 -13.61 0.21
CA PRO A 152 26.70 -13.54 1.04
C PRO A 152 27.40 -14.90 1.16
N PHE A 153 26.97 -15.93 0.42
CA PHE A 153 27.51 -17.28 0.53
C PHE A 153 28.45 -17.67 -0.62
N GLU A 154 29.34 -18.61 -0.32
CA GLU A 154 30.07 -19.41 -1.29
C GLU A 154 30.04 -20.87 -0.87
N TYR A 155 29.79 -21.76 -1.81
CA TYR A 155 29.66 -23.18 -1.58
C TYR A 155 30.58 -23.95 -2.53
N ASN A 156 31.30 -24.94 -2.01
CA ASN A 156 32.06 -25.88 -2.83
C ASN A 156 31.28 -27.20 -2.94
N PRO A 157 30.66 -27.51 -4.10
CA PRO A 157 29.75 -28.66 -4.21
C PRO A 157 30.41 -30.02 -3.98
N ARG A 158 31.68 -30.16 -4.38
CA ARG A 158 32.40 -31.43 -4.25
C ARG A 158 32.93 -31.72 -2.86
N SER A 159 33.40 -30.70 -2.14
CA SER A 159 33.87 -30.86 -0.75
C SER A 159 32.77 -30.67 0.29
N GLY A 160 31.65 -30.07 -0.10
CA GLY A 160 30.56 -29.72 0.79
C GLY A 160 30.88 -28.59 1.76
N LYS A 161 31.92 -27.79 1.52
CA LYS A 161 32.27 -26.65 2.37
C LYS A 161 31.42 -25.42 2.02
N LEU A 162 30.83 -24.81 3.04
CA LEU A 162 30.05 -23.57 2.92
C LEU A 162 30.79 -22.43 3.63
N TYR A 163 30.84 -21.27 2.98
CA TYR A 163 31.41 -20.05 3.50
C TYR A 163 30.37 -18.95 3.48
N MET A 164 30.42 -18.08 4.48
CA MET A 164 29.65 -16.84 4.52
C MET A 164 30.62 -15.66 4.58
N TYR A 165 30.27 -14.57 3.92
CA TYR A 165 30.92 -13.29 4.05
C TYR A 165 30.13 -12.45 5.05
N GLN A 166 30.81 -11.97 6.10
CA GLN A 166 30.15 -11.21 7.17
C GLN A 166 29.81 -9.78 6.76
N ASP A 167 30.50 -9.22 5.78
CA ASP A 167 30.28 -7.85 5.35
C ASP A 167 30.19 -7.81 3.82
N VAL A 168 29.16 -7.14 3.31
CA VAL A 168 28.95 -6.93 1.88
C VAL A 168 28.70 -5.45 1.62
N GLU A 169 29.58 -4.82 0.84
CA GLU A 169 29.38 -3.47 0.31
C GLU A 169 28.81 -3.59 -1.11
N VAL A 170 27.63 -3.00 -1.30
CA VAL A 170 27.01 -2.84 -2.61
C VAL A 170 27.26 -1.42 -3.09
N ILE A 171 27.78 -1.30 -4.31
CA ILE A 171 28.01 -0.02 -4.97
C ILE A 171 27.21 -0.02 -6.26
N VAL A 172 26.28 0.91 -6.39
CA VAL A 172 25.57 1.17 -7.65
C VAL A 172 26.16 2.43 -8.26
N GLU A 173 26.69 2.30 -9.48
CA GLU A 173 27.07 3.46 -10.30
C GLU A 173 25.83 3.91 -11.06
N SER A 174 25.54 5.22 -11.02
CA SER A 174 24.37 5.79 -11.68
C SER A 174 24.75 7.00 -12.53
N SER A 175 23.91 7.29 -13.52
CA SER A 175 24.09 8.43 -14.40
C SER A 175 22.75 9.03 -14.82
N LYS A 176 22.76 10.27 -15.29
CA LYS A 176 21.54 10.96 -15.72
C LYS A 176 20.93 10.27 -16.93
N ASP A 177 19.63 10.03 -16.86
CA ASP A 177 18.89 9.30 -17.86
C ASP A 177 17.57 9.99 -18.25
N GLN A 178 17.08 9.73 -19.46
CA GLN A 178 15.86 10.35 -19.97
C GLN A 178 14.59 9.77 -19.34
N GLU A 179 14.50 8.44 -19.17
CA GLU A 179 13.36 7.79 -18.51
C GLU A 179 13.31 8.24 -17.05
N SER A 180 14.46 8.23 -16.36
CA SER A 180 14.55 8.71 -14.98
C SER A 180 14.13 10.17 -14.84
N LYS A 181 14.42 11.01 -15.84
CA LYS A 181 13.95 12.39 -15.86
C LYS A 181 12.43 12.48 -16.08
N LYS A 182 11.87 11.62 -16.92
CA LYS A 182 10.42 11.55 -17.19
C LYS A 182 9.65 11.08 -15.95
N ALA A 183 10.14 10.04 -15.27
CA ALA A 183 9.56 9.54 -14.02
C ALA A 183 9.41 10.65 -12.96
N LEU A 184 10.32 11.63 -12.90
CA LEU A 184 10.19 12.77 -11.97
C LEU A 184 8.93 13.62 -12.17
N GLU A 185 8.25 13.55 -13.32
CA GLU A 185 6.96 14.20 -13.53
C GLU A 185 5.88 13.60 -12.60
N ASN A 186 6.03 12.31 -12.27
CA ASN A 186 5.20 11.55 -11.34
C ASN A 186 5.65 11.66 -9.87
N LEU A 187 6.66 12.47 -9.56
CA LEU A 187 7.15 12.61 -8.18
C LEU A 187 6.02 13.00 -7.23
N ASN A 188 5.71 12.15 -6.25
CA ASN A 188 4.72 12.43 -5.20
C ASN A 188 5.38 12.35 -3.82
N SER A 189 5.26 13.43 -3.05
CA SER A 189 5.86 13.55 -1.72
C SER A 189 4.82 13.61 -0.60
N SER A 190 3.61 13.09 -0.84
CA SER A 190 2.61 12.90 0.22
C SER A 190 3.11 11.88 1.24
N SER A 191 2.68 12.01 2.50
CA SER A 191 3.08 11.08 3.58
C SER A 191 2.77 9.62 3.23
N LYS A 192 1.61 9.35 2.64
CA LYS A 192 1.20 8.01 2.20
C LYS A 192 2.17 7.41 1.18
N VAL A 193 2.65 8.20 0.22
CA VAL A 193 3.65 7.75 -0.77
C VAL A 193 5.02 7.58 -0.13
N ILE A 194 5.45 8.50 0.73
CA ILE A 194 6.74 8.40 1.43
C ILE A 194 6.80 7.12 2.28
N ASP A 195 5.73 6.81 3.02
CA ASP A 195 5.64 5.58 3.81
C ASP A 195 5.78 4.34 2.93
N ARG A 196 5.14 4.34 1.75
CA ARG A 196 5.26 3.26 0.77
C ARG A 196 6.66 3.13 0.17
N VAL A 197 7.33 4.24 -0.14
CA VAL A 197 8.73 4.25 -0.60
C VAL A 197 9.63 3.64 0.48
N LYS A 198 9.43 3.99 1.75
CA LYS A 198 10.19 3.42 2.88
C LYS A 198 10.01 1.91 3.06
N LEU A 199 8.86 1.36 2.67
CA LEU A 199 8.67 -0.10 2.67
C LEU A 199 9.55 -0.81 1.64
N LEU A 200 9.89 -0.13 0.54
CA LEU A 200 10.66 -0.69 -0.57
C LEU A 200 12.17 -0.52 -0.40
N VAL A 201 12.63 0.64 0.07
CA VAL A 201 14.04 1.08 -0.08
C VAL A 201 14.86 0.90 1.20
N GLN A 202 16.15 0.64 1.05
CA GLN A 202 17.08 0.36 2.16
C GLN A 202 17.96 1.59 2.53
N ASN A 203 17.79 2.71 1.84
CA ASN A 203 18.52 3.98 2.03
C ASN A 203 17.53 5.17 2.00
N ASP A 204 16.55 5.13 2.89
CA ASP A 204 15.43 6.07 2.95
C ASP A 204 15.85 7.50 3.26
N GLU A 205 17.07 7.73 3.78
CA GLU A 205 17.64 9.06 3.94
C GLU A 205 17.76 9.85 2.63
N MET A 206 17.73 9.17 1.48
CA MET A 206 17.81 9.79 0.16
C MET A 206 16.49 10.41 -0.30
N ILE A 207 15.34 10.06 0.31
CA ILE A 207 14.02 10.56 -0.07
C ILE A 207 14.00 12.10 -0.10
N ASP A 208 14.58 12.74 0.91
CA ASP A 208 14.61 14.21 1.03
C ASP A 208 15.31 14.89 -0.16
N SER A 209 16.22 14.18 -0.86
CA SER A 209 16.93 14.72 -2.02
C SER A 209 16.07 14.86 -3.27
N TYR A 210 14.93 14.16 -3.33
CA TYR A 210 13.99 14.26 -4.45
C TYR A 210 13.16 15.56 -4.39
N GLY A 211 13.03 16.15 -3.20
CA GLY A 211 12.26 17.36 -2.95
C GLY A 211 10.76 17.10 -2.81
N SER A 212 9.98 18.17 -2.67
CA SER A 212 8.54 18.10 -2.48
C SER A 212 7.76 18.52 -3.74
N LYS A 213 6.67 17.82 -4.05
CA LYS A 213 5.67 18.24 -5.02
C LYS A 213 4.36 18.53 -4.27
N THR A 214 3.78 19.69 -4.52
CA THR A 214 2.48 20.10 -3.96
C THR A 214 1.42 20.04 -5.05
N TYR A 215 0.23 19.55 -4.71
CA TYR A 215 -0.90 19.50 -5.63
C TYR A 215 -1.78 20.76 -5.53
N PRO A 216 -2.53 21.10 -6.59
CA PRO A 216 -3.54 22.16 -6.55
C PRO A 216 -4.68 21.83 -5.58
N SER A 217 -5.41 22.85 -5.13
CA SER A 217 -6.55 22.72 -4.20
C SER A 217 -7.69 21.84 -4.74
N GLU A 218 -7.86 21.77 -6.07
CA GLU A 218 -8.89 20.97 -6.73
C GLU A 218 -8.62 19.46 -6.70
N SER A 219 -7.53 18.99 -6.07
CA SER A 219 -7.16 17.57 -5.93
C SER A 219 -8.32 16.69 -5.45
N TYR A 220 -8.30 15.43 -5.85
CA TYR A 220 -9.26 14.40 -5.41
C TYR A 220 -8.57 13.03 -5.34
N GLN A 221 -9.11 12.09 -4.58
CA GLN A 221 -8.43 10.82 -4.30
C GLN A 221 -8.85 9.66 -5.22
N VAL A 222 -10.09 9.66 -5.71
CA VAL A 222 -10.65 8.56 -6.52
C VAL A 222 -11.16 9.08 -7.87
N ALA A 223 -10.72 8.47 -8.96
CA ALA A 223 -11.39 8.59 -10.26
C ALA A 223 -12.17 7.30 -10.55
N ILE A 224 -13.46 7.41 -10.86
CA ILE A 224 -14.28 6.33 -11.40
C ILE A 224 -14.34 6.49 -12.91
N ILE A 225 -13.78 5.56 -13.68
CA ILE A 225 -13.77 5.60 -15.14
C ILE A 225 -14.80 4.60 -15.65
N SER A 226 -15.85 5.07 -16.31
CA SER A 226 -16.96 4.23 -16.78
C SER A 226 -17.72 4.92 -17.92
N GLU A 227 -18.64 4.20 -18.56
CA GLU A 227 -19.68 4.82 -19.38
C GLU A 227 -20.69 5.63 -18.55
N PRO A 228 -21.18 6.78 -19.06
CA PRO A 228 -22.06 7.70 -18.34
C PRO A 228 -23.51 7.21 -18.21
N SER A 229 -23.84 6.09 -18.87
CA SER A 229 -25.14 5.43 -18.77
C SER A 229 -25.34 4.72 -17.42
N PHE A 230 -24.25 4.47 -16.69
CA PHE A 230 -24.26 3.76 -15.42
C PHE A 230 -24.25 4.71 -14.21
N ASP A 231 -25.03 4.35 -13.19
CA ASP A 231 -25.18 5.15 -11.96
C ASP A 231 -24.25 4.66 -10.84
N PHE A 232 -23.33 5.54 -10.42
CA PHE A 232 -22.38 5.33 -9.32
C PHE A 232 -22.67 6.20 -8.08
N SER A 233 -23.80 6.94 -8.07
CA SER A 233 -24.12 7.92 -7.03
C SER A 233 -23.97 7.37 -5.61
N ASN A 234 -24.53 6.20 -5.32
CA ASN A 234 -24.44 5.56 -4.00
C ASN A 234 -22.99 5.27 -3.56
N LEU A 235 -22.10 4.91 -4.49
CA LEU A 235 -20.69 4.66 -4.18
C LEU A 235 -19.92 5.96 -3.97
N ILE A 236 -20.21 6.97 -4.80
CA ILE A 236 -19.65 8.32 -4.64
C ILE A 236 -20.08 8.93 -3.31
N ASP A 237 -21.34 8.76 -2.91
CA ASP A 237 -21.86 9.21 -1.61
C ASP A 237 -21.12 8.53 -0.45
N LEU A 238 -20.91 7.21 -0.52
CA LEU A 238 -20.12 6.45 0.47
C LEU A 238 -18.72 7.04 0.67
N TYR A 239 -18.05 7.39 -0.43
CA TYR A 239 -16.70 7.95 -0.42
C TYR A 239 -16.70 9.38 0.11
N ASN A 240 -17.62 10.22 -0.36
CA ASN A 240 -17.76 11.61 0.12
C ASN A 240 -18.07 11.66 1.62
N GLU A 241 -18.93 10.75 2.13
CA GLU A 241 -19.21 10.59 3.56
C GLU A 241 -17.98 10.20 4.40
N ARG A 242 -16.94 9.64 3.77
CA ARG A 242 -15.64 9.32 4.40
C ARG A 242 -14.58 10.37 4.13
N GLY A 243 -14.94 11.46 3.44
CA GLY A 243 -14.03 12.51 3.02
C GLY A 243 -13.03 12.05 1.94
N ILE A 244 -13.42 11.05 1.15
CA ILE A 244 -12.67 10.59 -0.02
C ILE A 244 -13.28 11.28 -1.25
N LYS A 245 -12.67 12.39 -1.69
CA LYS A 245 -13.17 13.14 -2.83
C LYS A 245 -13.07 12.30 -4.09
N THR A 246 -14.18 12.22 -4.81
CA THR A 246 -14.34 11.32 -5.94
C THR A 246 -14.86 12.05 -7.16
N VAL A 247 -14.30 11.73 -8.31
CA VAL A 247 -14.74 12.23 -9.61
C VAL A 247 -15.20 11.04 -10.45
N PHE A 248 -16.36 11.19 -11.08
CA PHE A 248 -16.80 10.29 -12.15
C PHE A 248 -16.28 10.83 -13.48
N THR A 249 -15.66 9.97 -14.27
CA THR A 249 -15.08 10.29 -15.57
C THR A 249 -15.73 9.44 -16.65
N ASN A 250 -16.28 10.12 -17.66
CA ASN A 250 -16.85 9.49 -18.85
C ASN A 250 -15.73 8.95 -19.75
N VAL A 251 -15.67 7.63 -19.90
CA VAL A 251 -14.62 6.98 -20.71
C VAL A 251 -14.61 7.45 -22.18
N ASN A 252 -15.76 7.82 -22.75
CA ASN A 252 -15.83 8.31 -24.12
C ASN A 252 -15.18 9.70 -24.28
N GLU A 253 -15.17 10.52 -23.22
CA GLU A 253 -14.46 11.80 -23.23
C GLU A 253 -12.95 11.55 -23.25
N ILE A 254 -12.45 10.61 -22.44
CA ILE A 254 -11.05 10.17 -22.46
C ILE A 254 -10.64 9.76 -23.88
N TYR A 255 -11.43 8.91 -24.55
CA TYR A 255 -11.12 8.43 -25.90
C TYR A 255 -11.04 9.54 -26.95
N SER A 256 -11.71 10.68 -26.69
CA SER A 256 -11.74 11.83 -27.58
C SER A 256 -10.71 12.92 -27.26
N GLU A 257 -10.28 13.02 -26.00
CA GLU A 257 -9.42 14.10 -25.49
C GLU A 257 -7.96 13.68 -25.31
N TYR A 258 -7.71 12.39 -25.07
CA TYR A 258 -6.37 11.85 -24.86
C TYR A 258 -5.86 11.13 -26.09
N GLU A 259 -4.58 11.36 -26.40
CA GLU A 259 -3.85 10.63 -27.43
C GLU A 259 -3.27 9.32 -26.84
N GLY A 260 -3.10 8.32 -27.71
CA GLY A 260 -2.57 7.00 -27.39
C GLY A 260 -2.66 6.09 -28.61
N VAL A 261 -1.85 5.04 -28.68
CA VAL A 261 -1.86 4.06 -29.79
C VAL A 261 -3.19 3.30 -29.86
N ASP A 262 -3.86 3.16 -28.73
CA ASP A 262 -5.16 2.53 -28.56
C ASP A 262 -5.88 3.04 -27.30
N ASP A 263 -7.08 2.54 -27.07
CA ASP A 263 -7.95 2.98 -25.96
C ASP A 263 -7.38 2.69 -24.56
N PRO A 264 -6.73 1.53 -24.28
CA PRO A 264 -5.99 1.34 -23.04
C PRO A 264 -4.93 2.40 -22.78
N GLU A 265 -4.11 2.76 -23.78
CA GLU A 265 -3.10 3.80 -23.58
C GLU A 265 -3.72 5.18 -23.34
N LYS A 266 -4.84 5.52 -24.00
CA LYS A 266 -5.56 6.76 -23.70
C LYS A 266 -6.06 6.83 -22.26
N ILE A 267 -6.63 5.74 -21.74
CA ILE A 267 -7.04 5.63 -20.34
C ILE A 267 -5.83 5.79 -19.41
N ARG A 268 -4.73 5.11 -19.69
CA ARG A 268 -3.51 5.23 -18.90
C ARG A 268 -2.95 6.66 -18.92
N ASN A 269 -2.95 7.33 -20.07
CA ASN A 269 -2.49 8.71 -20.20
C ASN A 269 -3.39 9.70 -19.44
N PHE A 270 -4.71 9.46 -19.41
CA PHE A 270 -5.61 10.18 -18.51
C PHE A 270 -5.25 9.97 -17.04
N ILE A 271 -5.02 8.72 -16.61
CA ILE A 271 -4.63 8.41 -15.23
C ILE A 271 -3.31 9.09 -14.86
N ILE A 272 -2.33 9.11 -15.76
CA ILE A 272 -1.06 9.83 -15.57
C ILE A 272 -1.33 11.33 -15.36
N ASP A 273 -2.15 11.97 -16.19
CA ASP A 273 -2.48 13.40 -16.06
C ASP A 273 -3.14 13.70 -14.71
N GLU A 274 -4.15 12.92 -14.32
CA GLU A 274 -4.85 13.07 -13.05
C GLU A 274 -3.94 12.80 -11.84
N TYR A 275 -3.06 11.81 -11.93
CA TYR A 275 -2.07 11.54 -10.89
C TYR A 275 -1.07 12.69 -10.75
N GLN A 276 -0.59 13.24 -11.88
CA GLN A 276 0.39 14.32 -11.89
C GLN A 276 -0.19 15.66 -11.44
N ASN A 277 -1.45 15.94 -11.78
CA ASN A 277 -2.06 17.26 -11.62
C ASN A 277 -3.11 17.32 -10.52
N ARG A 278 -3.73 16.20 -10.13
CA ARG A 278 -4.78 16.15 -9.10
C ARG A 278 -4.45 15.24 -7.91
N GLY A 279 -3.35 14.48 -7.97
CA GLY A 279 -2.90 13.66 -6.85
C GLY A 279 -3.80 12.44 -6.58
N VAL A 280 -4.46 11.93 -7.62
CA VAL A 280 -5.33 10.75 -7.52
C VAL A 280 -4.55 9.56 -6.93
N SER A 281 -5.21 8.78 -6.07
CA SER A 281 -4.60 7.67 -5.32
C SER A 281 -5.31 6.33 -5.55
N TYR A 282 -6.52 6.37 -6.12
CA TYR A 282 -7.29 5.20 -6.48
C TYR A 282 -7.96 5.40 -7.84
N ILE A 283 -7.95 4.35 -8.66
CA ILE A 283 -8.76 4.26 -9.88
C ILE A 283 -9.74 3.11 -9.71
N LEU A 284 -11.01 3.41 -9.95
CA LEU A 284 -12.04 2.40 -10.11
C LEU A 284 -12.41 2.29 -11.58
N LEU A 285 -12.11 1.13 -12.18
CA LEU A 285 -12.53 0.79 -13.53
C LEU A 285 -13.96 0.24 -13.45
N GLY A 286 -14.92 0.98 -13.99
CA GLY A 286 -16.34 0.63 -13.97
C GLY A 286 -16.76 0.00 -15.29
N GLY A 287 -16.84 -1.33 -15.31
CA GLY A 287 -17.29 -2.12 -16.44
C GLY A 287 -16.37 -3.31 -16.73
N ASP A 288 -16.95 -4.30 -17.39
CA ASP A 288 -16.22 -5.42 -17.99
C ASP A 288 -15.43 -4.93 -19.24
N THR A 289 -14.68 -5.82 -19.89
CA THR A 289 -13.68 -5.53 -20.92
C THR A 289 -14.25 -4.92 -22.19
N GLU A 290 -15.55 -5.08 -22.45
CA GLU A 290 -16.27 -4.40 -23.52
C GLU A 290 -16.53 -2.91 -23.25
N ILE A 291 -16.51 -2.49 -21.99
CA ILE A 291 -16.68 -1.09 -21.56
C ILE A 291 -15.30 -0.46 -21.32
N ILE A 292 -14.49 -1.10 -20.47
CA ILE A 292 -13.15 -0.65 -20.09
C ILE A 292 -12.13 -1.70 -20.53
N PRO A 293 -11.40 -1.46 -21.63
CA PRO A 293 -10.50 -2.44 -22.20
C PRO A 293 -9.34 -2.75 -21.24
N VAL A 294 -8.69 -3.88 -21.45
CA VAL A 294 -7.52 -4.32 -20.68
C VAL A 294 -6.28 -4.36 -21.57
N ARG A 295 -5.10 -4.16 -20.98
CA ARG A 295 -3.83 -4.45 -21.65
C ARG A 295 -3.39 -5.88 -21.35
N GLY A 296 -3.08 -6.63 -22.40
CA GLY A 296 -2.45 -7.94 -22.30
C GLY A 296 -0.93 -7.82 -22.24
N PHE A 297 -0.27 -8.59 -21.37
CA PHE A 297 1.18 -8.64 -21.26
C PHE A 297 1.77 -9.95 -21.76
N PHE A 298 2.91 -9.87 -22.43
CA PHE A 298 3.74 -11.00 -22.78
C PHE A 298 4.52 -11.48 -21.56
N CYS A 299 4.53 -12.79 -21.32
CA CYS A 299 5.42 -13.39 -20.34
C CYS A 299 5.79 -14.81 -20.76
N GLU A 300 7.10 -15.10 -20.70
CA GLU A 300 7.63 -16.45 -20.84
C GLU A 300 8.24 -16.91 -19.51
N VAL A 301 7.77 -18.06 -19.04
CA VAL A 301 8.24 -18.75 -17.84
C VAL A 301 8.84 -20.07 -18.27
N GLN A 302 10.15 -20.10 -18.38
CA GLN A 302 10.90 -21.34 -18.37
C GLN A 302 10.74 -21.97 -16.96
N SER A 303 10.66 -23.30 -16.86
CA SER A 303 10.51 -24.08 -15.61
C SER A 303 11.12 -25.47 -15.88
N ALA A 304 10.53 -26.55 -15.39
CA ALA A 304 10.71 -27.86 -16.04
C ALA A 304 10.30 -27.83 -17.53
N PHE A 305 9.39 -26.92 -17.90
CA PHE A 305 8.90 -26.67 -19.25
C PHE A 305 8.78 -25.16 -19.49
N VAL A 306 8.76 -24.74 -20.75
CA VAL A 306 8.44 -23.35 -21.11
C VAL A 306 6.92 -23.17 -21.14
N TYR A 307 6.45 -22.09 -20.52
CA TYR A 307 5.09 -21.59 -20.54
C TYR A 307 5.12 -20.17 -21.07
N THR A 308 4.36 -19.89 -22.12
CA THR A 308 4.32 -18.57 -22.76
C THR A 308 2.87 -18.15 -22.89
N ASP A 309 2.58 -16.91 -22.54
CA ASP A 309 1.34 -16.21 -22.88
C ASP A 309 1.71 -14.85 -23.46
N GLU A 310 1.07 -14.48 -24.56
CA GLU A 310 1.37 -13.26 -25.31
C GLU A 310 0.43 -12.10 -24.91
N SER A 311 -0.58 -12.37 -24.08
CA SER A 311 -1.62 -11.40 -23.73
C SER A 311 -2.30 -11.77 -22.39
N ILE A 312 -1.53 -11.74 -21.29
CA ILE A 312 -2.04 -11.87 -19.93
C ILE A 312 -2.81 -10.58 -19.57
N PRO A 313 -4.14 -10.61 -19.42
CA PRO A 313 -4.93 -9.41 -19.15
C PRO A 313 -4.64 -8.92 -17.72
N SER A 314 -4.29 -7.65 -17.62
CA SER A 314 -3.79 -7.04 -16.40
C SER A 314 -4.22 -5.59 -16.24
N ASP A 315 -4.82 -5.28 -15.10
CA ASP A 315 -5.06 -3.90 -14.66
C ASP A 315 -3.80 -3.27 -14.02
N LEU A 316 -2.69 -4.01 -13.88
CA LEU A 316 -1.40 -3.46 -13.46
C LEU A 316 -0.96 -2.32 -14.39
N TYR A 317 -1.29 -2.41 -15.68
CA TYR A 317 -1.04 -1.38 -16.69
C TYR A 317 -1.58 0.00 -16.29
N TYR A 318 -2.74 0.04 -15.64
CA TYR A 318 -3.37 1.28 -15.18
C TYR A 318 -2.85 1.75 -13.82
N SER A 319 -2.10 0.90 -13.12
CA SER A 319 -1.56 1.19 -11.78
C SER A 319 -0.10 1.64 -11.78
N ALA A 320 0.72 1.17 -12.72
CA ALA A 320 2.12 1.55 -12.85
C ALA A 320 2.27 2.55 -14.01
N LEU A 321 2.66 3.78 -13.67
CA LEU A 321 2.50 5.00 -14.46
C LEU A 321 3.85 5.56 -14.95
N ASP A 322 4.96 5.08 -14.42
CA ASP A 322 6.29 5.61 -14.71
C ASP A 322 6.91 4.98 -15.99
N GLY A 323 6.62 3.71 -16.28
CA GLY A 323 7.16 2.98 -17.44
C GLY A 323 6.43 3.23 -18.77
N SER A 324 7.04 2.81 -19.88
CA SER A 324 6.40 2.82 -21.20
C SER A 324 5.57 1.55 -21.46
N TRP A 325 5.94 0.42 -20.84
CA TRP A 325 5.42 -0.93 -21.10
C TRP A 325 5.67 -1.49 -22.51
N ASN A 326 6.26 -0.73 -23.42
CA ASN A 326 6.52 -1.10 -24.81
C ASN A 326 7.57 -0.13 -25.40
N GLU A 327 8.85 -0.36 -25.08
CA GLU A 327 9.94 0.52 -25.50
C GLU A 327 10.31 0.30 -26.98
N ASP A 328 10.21 -0.94 -27.46
CA ASP A 328 10.59 -1.31 -28.81
C ASP A 328 9.47 -1.09 -29.85
N GLY A 329 8.24 -0.86 -29.39
CA GLY A 329 7.07 -0.52 -30.19
C GLY A 329 6.46 -1.70 -30.93
N ASP A 330 6.67 -2.93 -30.46
CA ASP A 330 6.07 -4.13 -31.02
C ASP A 330 4.68 -4.45 -30.40
N ASN A 331 4.18 -5.68 -30.57
CA ASN A 331 2.85 -6.07 -30.06
C ASN A 331 2.91 -6.87 -28.75
N LEU A 332 4.10 -7.10 -28.19
CA LEU A 332 4.35 -7.82 -26.95
C LEU A 332 4.59 -6.79 -25.86
N TRP A 333 3.58 -6.54 -25.03
CA TRP A 333 3.69 -5.53 -23.98
C TRP A 333 4.26 -6.13 -22.70
N GLY A 334 5.01 -5.33 -21.94
CA GLY A 334 5.54 -5.74 -20.64
C GLY A 334 6.64 -6.79 -20.73
N GLU A 335 7.42 -6.76 -21.82
CA GLU A 335 8.61 -7.58 -21.93
C GLU A 335 9.65 -7.21 -20.86
N ILE A 336 10.59 -8.13 -20.63
CA ILE A 336 11.66 -7.89 -19.65
C ILE A 336 12.51 -6.71 -20.10
N GLY A 337 12.62 -5.71 -19.23
CA GLY A 337 13.33 -4.47 -19.51
C GLY A 337 12.41 -3.32 -19.89
N GLU A 338 11.17 -3.62 -20.24
CA GLU A 338 10.10 -2.65 -20.51
C GLU A 338 9.05 -2.62 -19.40
N ASP A 339 9.09 -3.62 -18.51
CA ASP A 339 8.13 -3.87 -17.45
C ASP A 339 8.18 -2.84 -16.32
N ASP A 340 7.00 -2.34 -15.92
CA ASP A 340 6.84 -1.46 -14.77
C ASP A 340 6.09 -2.18 -13.63
N LEU A 341 6.87 -2.94 -12.85
CA LEU A 341 6.32 -3.82 -11.81
C LEU A 341 5.99 -3.11 -10.50
N LEU A 342 6.23 -1.80 -10.41
CA LEU A 342 6.03 -1.00 -9.20
C LEU A 342 4.81 -0.09 -9.38
N PRO A 343 3.61 -0.51 -8.94
CA PRO A 343 2.42 0.31 -9.08
C PRO A 343 2.50 1.62 -8.27
N ASP A 344 2.12 2.72 -8.90
CA ASP A 344 2.03 4.08 -8.33
C ASP A 344 0.72 4.33 -7.60
N ILE A 345 -0.36 3.72 -8.11
CA ILE A 345 -1.74 4.00 -7.73
C ILE A 345 -2.51 2.69 -7.52
N SER A 346 -3.47 2.68 -6.60
CA SER A 346 -4.31 1.50 -6.38
C SER A 346 -5.40 1.41 -7.46
N VAL A 347 -5.58 0.24 -8.07
CA VAL A 347 -6.59 -0.01 -9.09
C VAL A 347 -7.49 -1.17 -8.67
N GLY A 348 -8.79 -1.04 -8.91
CA GLY A 348 -9.75 -2.13 -8.82
C GLY A 348 -10.81 -2.02 -9.90
N ARG A 349 -11.40 -3.15 -10.29
CA ARG A 349 -12.39 -3.24 -11.37
C ARG A 349 -13.73 -3.71 -10.84
N LEU A 350 -14.79 -2.95 -11.05
CA LEU A 350 -16.15 -3.49 -10.99
C LEU A 350 -16.47 -4.06 -12.37
N SER A 351 -16.23 -5.35 -12.58
CA SER A 351 -16.54 -6.04 -13.85
C SER A 351 -18.04 -6.33 -13.91
N PHE A 352 -18.77 -5.54 -14.67
CA PHE A 352 -20.21 -5.68 -14.89
C PHE A 352 -20.55 -5.33 -16.34
N SER A 353 -21.63 -5.91 -16.85
CA SER A 353 -22.17 -5.55 -18.18
C SER A 353 -23.53 -4.86 -18.08
N THR A 354 -24.18 -4.91 -16.92
CA THR A 354 -25.52 -4.34 -16.69
C THR A 354 -25.60 -3.46 -15.44
N GLN A 355 -26.53 -2.50 -15.43
CA GLN A 355 -26.79 -1.66 -14.26
C GLN A 355 -27.21 -2.48 -13.03
N ASN A 356 -27.85 -3.63 -13.22
CA ASN A 356 -28.26 -4.48 -12.11
C ASN A 356 -27.04 -5.12 -11.41
N GLU A 357 -26.08 -5.61 -12.18
CA GLU A 357 -24.83 -6.16 -11.65
C GLU A 357 -24.01 -5.07 -10.95
N LEU A 358 -23.90 -3.87 -11.55
CA LEU A 358 -23.29 -2.73 -10.89
C LEU A 358 -23.96 -2.40 -9.55
N ASN A 359 -25.29 -2.33 -9.52
CA ASN A 359 -26.04 -2.06 -8.29
C ASN A 359 -25.75 -3.12 -7.21
N ASN A 360 -25.66 -4.39 -7.59
CA ASN A 360 -25.31 -5.48 -6.66
C ASN A 360 -23.91 -5.28 -6.08
N MET A 361 -22.92 -4.98 -6.92
CA MET A 361 -21.53 -4.74 -6.49
C MET A 361 -21.42 -3.54 -5.55
N ILE A 362 -22.04 -2.41 -5.92
CA ILE A 362 -22.07 -1.20 -5.08
C ILE A 362 -22.77 -1.47 -3.76
N ASN A 363 -23.94 -2.12 -3.78
CA ASN A 363 -24.68 -2.43 -2.56
C ASN A 363 -23.85 -3.29 -1.60
N LYS A 364 -23.11 -4.28 -2.12
CA LYS A 364 -22.23 -5.12 -1.28
C LYS A 364 -21.08 -4.31 -0.69
N SER A 365 -20.39 -3.47 -1.48
CA SER A 365 -19.32 -2.61 -0.96
C SER A 365 -19.84 -1.64 0.12
N VAL A 366 -20.93 -0.93 -0.16
CA VAL A 366 -21.56 0.02 0.77
C VAL A 366 -21.97 -0.67 2.06
N THR A 367 -22.67 -1.81 1.95
CA THR A 367 -23.16 -2.54 3.12
C THR A 367 -22.03 -3.09 3.97
N TYR A 368 -21.01 -3.69 3.35
CA TYR A 368 -19.83 -4.20 4.06
C TYR A 368 -19.15 -3.10 4.88
N GLN A 369 -19.04 -1.89 4.31
CA GLN A 369 -18.33 -0.78 4.93
C GLN A 369 -19.17 0.06 5.92
N ASN A 370 -20.50 0.09 5.79
CA ASN A 370 -21.38 0.85 6.69
C ASN A 370 -21.98 -0.01 7.82
N SER A 371 -22.15 -1.31 7.60
CA SER A 371 -22.91 -2.21 8.48
C SER A 371 -22.12 -3.50 8.77
N PRO A 372 -20.95 -3.43 9.43
CA PRO A 372 -20.16 -4.62 9.73
C PRO A 372 -20.90 -5.60 10.63
N ILE A 373 -20.89 -6.88 10.26
CA ILE A 373 -21.36 -7.97 11.13
C ILE A 373 -20.26 -8.32 12.14
N VAL A 374 -20.31 -7.68 13.31
CA VAL A 374 -19.22 -7.69 14.31
C VAL A 374 -18.78 -9.10 14.72
N ASP A 375 -19.72 -10.04 14.89
CA ASP A 375 -19.43 -11.41 15.32
C ASP A 375 -18.63 -12.22 14.30
N GLU A 376 -18.51 -11.74 13.05
CA GLU A 376 -17.83 -12.43 11.96
C GLU A 376 -16.44 -11.86 11.64
N ILE A 377 -16.09 -10.69 12.17
CA ILE A 377 -14.82 -10.01 11.86
C ILE A 377 -13.62 -10.91 12.21
N LYS A 378 -13.73 -11.65 13.31
CA LYS A 378 -12.70 -12.60 13.76
C LYS A 378 -12.96 -14.04 13.28
N LYS A 379 -13.67 -14.22 12.16
CA LYS A 379 -14.08 -15.54 11.63
C LYS A 379 -13.71 -15.71 10.15
N PRO A 380 -12.43 -15.55 9.75
CA PRO A 380 -12.02 -15.81 8.37
C PRO A 380 -12.09 -17.31 8.04
N LEU A 381 -12.26 -17.62 6.76
CA LEU A 381 -12.38 -18.97 6.22
C LEU A 381 -11.19 -19.29 5.30
N LEU A 382 -10.43 -20.34 5.61
CA LEU A 382 -9.30 -20.78 4.80
C LEU A 382 -9.63 -22.11 4.12
N VAL A 383 -9.54 -22.15 2.80
CA VAL A 383 -9.85 -23.32 1.96
C VAL A 383 -8.57 -23.79 1.27
N GLY A 384 -8.20 -25.05 1.53
CA GLY A 384 -6.96 -25.63 1.03
C GLY A 384 -7.22 -26.96 0.35
N GLU A 385 -7.12 -27.01 -0.97
CA GLU A 385 -7.32 -28.23 -1.73
C GLU A 385 -6.03 -29.06 -1.83
N TYR A 386 -6.17 -30.30 -2.27
CA TYR A 386 -5.04 -31.09 -2.73
C TYR A 386 -4.49 -30.51 -4.04
N MET A 387 -3.18 -30.23 -4.08
CA MET A 387 -2.56 -29.52 -5.20
C MET A 387 -1.75 -30.45 -6.10
N TYR A 388 -0.98 -31.37 -5.50
CA TYR A 388 -0.10 -32.23 -6.26
C TYR A 388 0.34 -33.47 -5.49
N ASN A 389 0.76 -34.52 -6.20
CA ASN A 389 0.99 -35.85 -5.63
C ASN A 389 2.46 -36.30 -5.53
N ASP A 390 3.39 -35.65 -6.24
CA ASP A 390 4.78 -36.12 -6.33
C ASP A 390 5.79 -34.98 -6.63
N PRO A 391 6.25 -34.23 -5.62
CA PRO A 391 5.99 -34.43 -4.19
C PRO A 391 4.57 -34.03 -3.77
N GLU A 392 4.06 -34.70 -2.74
CA GLU A 392 2.76 -34.40 -2.17
C GLU A 392 2.72 -32.94 -1.69
N THR A 393 1.72 -32.20 -2.16
CA THR A 393 1.56 -30.76 -1.91
C THR A 393 0.11 -30.45 -1.59
N TRP A 394 -0.13 -29.72 -0.50
CA TRP A 394 -1.45 -29.39 0.01
C TRP A 394 -1.62 -27.89 0.15
N GLY A 395 -2.72 -27.32 -0.35
CA GLY A 395 -3.06 -25.92 -0.15
C GLY A 395 -3.17 -25.54 1.34
N ALA A 396 -3.52 -26.51 2.19
CA ALA A 396 -3.51 -26.37 3.65
C ALA A 396 -2.17 -25.87 4.21
N ASP A 397 -1.04 -26.33 3.66
CA ASP A 397 0.28 -25.96 4.16
C ASP A 397 0.63 -24.51 3.80
N TYR A 398 0.11 -23.99 2.68
CA TYR A 398 0.19 -22.59 2.29
C TYR A 398 -0.72 -21.71 3.15
N MET A 399 -1.98 -22.13 3.35
CA MET A 399 -2.96 -21.41 4.15
C MET A 399 -2.53 -21.25 5.61
N ASN A 400 -1.83 -22.24 6.19
CA ASN A 400 -1.35 -22.13 7.56
C ASN A 400 -0.30 -21.02 7.75
N LEU A 401 0.48 -20.67 6.71
CA LEU A 401 1.43 -19.54 6.77
C LEU A 401 0.76 -18.16 6.75
N LEU A 402 -0.56 -18.12 6.60
CA LEU A 402 -1.36 -16.89 6.63
C LEU A 402 -1.83 -16.54 8.05
N ILE A 403 -1.48 -17.35 9.06
CA ILE A 403 -1.97 -17.22 10.43
C ILE A 403 -0.81 -16.85 11.35
N GLY A 404 -0.86 -15.70 12.00
CA GLY A 404 0.16 -15.24 12.92
C GLY A 404 1.42 -14.71 12.22
N GLU A 405 2.51 -14.62 12.98
CA GLU A 405 3.82 -14.20 12.48
C GLU A 405 4.59 -15.41 11.94
N HIS A 406 5.05 -15.30 10.69
CA HIS A 406 5.83 -16.34 10.03
C HIS A 406 7.12 -15.75 9.45
N ASP A 407 8.26 -16.34 9.78
CA ASP A 407 9.58 -16.06 9.20
C ASP A 407 10.05 -17.15 8.20
N ASP A 408 9.10 -18.01 7.80
CA ASP A 408 9.30 -19.04 6.79
C ASP A 408 9.78 -18.45 5.45
N ASN A 409 10.57 -19.26 4.76
CA ASN A 409 11.07 -18.97 3.42
C ASN A 409 12.01 -17.78 3.27
N GLY A 410 12.42 -17.16 4.38
CA GLY A 410 13.48 -16.16 4.40
C GLY A 410 13.01 -14.73 4.60
N TYR A 411 11.71 -14.51 4.77
CA TYR A 411 11.11 -13.20 4.99
C TYR A 411 9.97 -13.30 6.00
N THR A 412 9.71 -12.20 6.70
CA THR A 412 8.74 -12.16 7.80
C THR A 412 7.47 -11.46 7.38
N THR A 413 6.34 -12.09 7.65
CA THR A 413 4.99 -11.53 7.43
C THR A 413 4.13 -11.73 8.66
N ILE A 414 3.27 -10.75 8.97
CA ILE A 414 2.24 -10.88 10.00
C ILE A 414 0.89 -11.08 9.30
N GLY A 415 0.30 -12.25 9.46
CA GLY A 415 -0.99 -12.61 8.87
C GLY A 415 -2.17 -12.43 9.82
N ILE A 416 -3.22 -13.24 9.60
CA ILE A 416 -4.43 -13.29 10.41
C ILE A 416 -4.07 -13.63 11.87
N PRO A 417 -4.54 -12.87 12.87
CA PRO A 417 -4.19 -13.15 14.27
C PRO A 417 -4.60 -14.55 14.74
N GLU A 418 -3.72 -15.20 15.52
CA GLU A 418 -3.91 -16.58 15.99
C GLU A 418 -5.11 -16.76 16.93
N ASP A 419 -5.56 -15.69 17.59
CA ASP A 419 -6.71 -15.70 18.50
C ASP A 419 -8.06 -15.65 17.77
N TYR A 420 -8.06 -15.61 16.43
CA TYR A 420 -9.30 -15.56 15.64
C TYR A 420 -9.95 -16.93 15.59
N ASN A 421 -11.27 -16.95 15.43
CA ASN A 421 -12.04 -18.16 15.18
C ASN A 421 -11.93 -18.58 13.71
N ILE A 422 -10.71 -18.94 13.29
CA ILE A 422 -10.37 -19.26 11.91
C ILE A 422 -11.02 -20.59 11.52
N GLN A 423 -11.91 -20.55 10.53
CA GLN A 423 -12.51 -21.74 9.95
C GLN A 423 -11.58 -22.31 8.89
N LYS A 424 -11.47 -23.64 8.83
CA LYS A 424 -10.57 -24.35 7.91
C LYS A 424 -11.32 -25.43 7.18
N LEU A 425 -11.17 -25.47 5.86
CA LEU A 425 -11.71 -26.53 5.01
C LEU A 425 -10.59 -27.06 4.12
N TYR A 426 -9.88 -28.06 4.66
CA TYR A 426 -8.66 -28.58 4.06
C TYR A 426 -8.86 -30.02 3.60
N ASP A 427 -8.56 -30.30 2.33
CA ASP A 427 -8.56 -31.66 1.77
C ASP A 427 -7.61 -32.60 2.53
N LYS A 428 -6.57 -32.04 3.15
CA LYS A 428 -5.60 -32.77 3.98
C LYS A 428 -6.22 -33.38 5.23
N ASP A 429 -7.24 -32.72 5.79
CA ASP A 429 -7.83 -33.08 7.08
C ASP A 429 -9.18 -33.78 6.93
N VAL A 430 -9.96 -33.37 5.94
CA VAL A 430 -11.33 -33.85 5.73
C VAL A 430 -11.69 -33.87 4.25
N THR A 431 -12.51 -34.84 3.84
CA THR A 431 -13.19 -34.78 2.53
C THR A 431 -14.40 -33.88 2.66
N TRP A 432 -14.45 -32.81 1.86
CA TRP A 432 -15.56 -31.86 1.85
C TRP A 432 -16.13 -31.65 0.44
N SER A 433 -17.40 -31.28 0.43
CA SER A 433 -18.22 -31.01 -0.75
C SER A 433 -18.43 -29.51 -0.94
N PRO A 434 -18.73 -29.05 -2.17
CA PRO A 434 -19.08 -27.64 -2.40
C PRO A 434 -20.29 -27.17 -1.57
N SER A 435 -21.20 -28.06 -1.18
CA SER A 435 -22.32 -27.70 -0.29
C SER A 435 -21.84 -27.31 1.10
N GLU A 436 -20.88 -28.04 1.67
CA GLU A 436 -20.35 -27.70 3.00
C GLU A 436 -19.60 -26.37 3.00
N LEU A 437 -18.88 -26.05 1.92
CA LEU A 437 -18.27 -24.73 1.76
C LEU A 437 -19.33 -23.63 1.69
N ARG A 438 -20.39 -23.83 0.91
CA ARG A 438 -21.52 -22.88 0.85
C ARG A 438 -22.22 -22.72 2.20
N ASP A 439 -22.38 -23.80 2.96
CA ASP A 439 -22.97 -23.73 4.30
C ASP A 439 -22.09 -22.89 5.25
N LEU A 440 -20.77 -23.00 5.16
CA LEU A 440 -19.85 -22.15 5.93
C LEU A 440 -19.97 -20.68 5.52
N ILE A 441 -20.00 -20.39 4.22
CA ILE A 441 -20.20 -19.02 3.69
C ILE A 441 -21.54 -18.46 4.16
N ASN A 442 -22.62 -19.24 4.04
CA ASN A 442 -23.96 -18.87 4.51
C ASN A 442 -24.08 -18.77 6.03
N SER A 443 -23.09 -19.26 6.79
CA SER A 443 -23.00 -19.09 8.25
C SER A 443 -22.16 -17.87 8.67
N GLY A 444 -21.63 -17.13 7.69
CA GLY A 444 -20.88 -15.90 7.88
C GLY A 444 -19.37 -16.05 7.94
N THR A 445 -18.70 -15.20 7.18
CA THR A 445 -17.25 -14.95 7.14
C THR A 445 -17.01 -13.60 6.45
N ILE A 446 -16.05 -12.83 6.93
CA ILE A 446 -15.67 -11.55 6.30
C ILE A 446 -14.56 -11.70 5.25
N TYR A 447 -13.86 -12.83 5.25
CA TYR A 447 -12.69 -13.07 4.41
C TYR A 447 -12.55 -14.56 4.11
N LEU A 448 -12.36 -14.91 2.84
CA LEU A 448 -12.13 -16.27 2.40
C LEU A 448 -10.87 -16.32 1.54
N ASN A 449 -9.91 -17.16 1.96
CA ASN A 449 -8.71 -17.43 1.16
C ASN A 449 -8.74 -18.86 0.62
N HIS A 450 -8.34 -19.03 -0.63
CA HIS A 450 -8.32 -20.30 -1.33
C HIS A 450 -6.95 -20.61 -1.97
N CYS A 451 -6.43 -21.79 -1.67
CA CYS A 451 -5.35 -22.40 -2.44
C CYS A 451 -5.81 -23.76 -2.96
N GLY A 452 -6.07 -23.83 -4.27
CA GLY A 452 -6.62 -25.01 -4.91
C GLY A 452 -6.62 -24.91 -6.42
N HIS A 453 -7.08 -25.96 -7.09
CA HIS A 453 -7.20 -25.96 -8.54
C HIS A 453 -8.39 -25.09 -8.96
N SER A 454 -8.18 -24.29 -10.01
CA SER A 454 -9.23 -23.46 -10.57
C SER A 454 -9.13 -23.42 -12.10
N ASN A 455 -10.20 -22.95 -12.71
CA ASN A 455 -10.35 -22.62 -14.12
C ASN A 455 -11.29 -21.41 -14.25
N TYR A 456 -11.48 -20.88 -15.47
CA TYR A 456 -12.39 -19.75 -15.71
C TYR A 456 -13.85 -20.01 -15.29
N ASP A 457 -14.29 -21.27 -15.24
CA ASP A 457 -15.65 -21.67 -14.87
C ASP A 457 -15.70 -22.53 -13.59
N TYR A 458 -14.59 -22.66 -12.87
CA TYR A 458 -14.44 -23.57 -11.73
C TYR A 458 -13.49 -23.03 -10.67
N THR A 459 -13.91 -23.03 -9.40
CA THR A 459 -13.04 -22.71 -8.26
C THR A 459 -13.63 -23.23 -6.96
N MET A 460 -12.81 -23.63 -5.99
CA MET A 460 -13.26 -24.12 -4.68
C MET A 460 -14.30 -25.25 -4.77
N LYS A 461 -14.12 -26.17 -5.74
CA LYS A 461 -15.06 -27.24 -6.11
C LYS A 461 -16.45 -26.82 -6.61
N MET A 462 -16.65 -25.55 -6.93
CA MET A 462 -17.88 -25.01 -7.49
C MET A 462 -17.70 -24.65 -8.97
N TYR A 463 -18.76 -24.79 -9.76
CA TYR A 463 -18.82 -24.32 -11.15
C TYR A 463 -19.67 -23.05 -11.25
N ASN A 464 -19.63 -22.36 -12.41
CA ASN A 464 -20.54 -21.22 -12.67
C ASN A 464 -22.01 -21.54 -12.39
N SER A 465 -22.46 -22.78 -12.63
CA SER A 465 -23.82 -23.23 -12.32
C SER A 465 -24.17 -23.25 -10.83
N ASP A 466 -23.17 -23.29 -9.95
CA ASP A 466 -23.35 -23.20 -8.50
C ASP A 466 -23.46 -21.74 -8.01
N ILE A 467 -22.99 -20.77 -8.80
CA ILE A 467 -22.96 -19.34 -8.45
C ILE A 467 -24.30 -18.69 -8.75
N VAL A 468 -25.28 -19.00 -7.92
CA VAL A 468 -26.66 -18.50 -7.99
C VAL A 468 -27.14 -18.04 -6.62
N SER A 469 -28.00 -17.02 -6.56
CA SER A 469 -28.36 -16.35 -5.31
C SER A 469 -28.94 -17.29 -4.25
N SER A 470 -29.71 -18.31 -4.67
CA SER A 470 -30.29 -19.29 -3.73
C SER A 470 -29.25 -20.09 -2.96
N ASN A 471 -28.06 -20.29 -3.54
CA ASN A 471 -26.97 -21.04 -2.94
C ASN A 471 -26.18 -20.24 -1.90
N PHE A 472 -26.30 -18.90 -1.91
CA PHE A 472 -25.56 -17.99 -1.02
C PHE A 472 -26.49 -17.05 -0.21
N SER A 473 -27.73 -17.48 0.01
CA SER A 473 -28.78 -16.66 0.65
C SER A 473 -28.46 -16.15 2.07
N GLY A 474 -27.52 -16.77 2.77
CA GLY A 474 -27.08 -16.33 4.10
C GLY A 474 -26.11 -15.15 4.04
N ALA A 475 -25.19 -15.13 3.07
CA ALA A 475 -24.22 -14.05 2.88
C ALA A 475 -24.86 -12.82 2.19
N ASN A 476 -25.77 -12.17 2.90
CA ASN A 476 -26.71 -11.17 2.38
C ASN A 476 -26.49 -9.74 2.93
N GLY A 477 -25.44 -9.52 3.72
CA GLY A 477 -25.07 -8.24 4.31
C GLY A 477 -25.94 -7.79 5.49
N THR A 478 -26.96 -8.56 5.87
CA THR A 478 -27.83 -8.28 7.03
C THR A 478 -27.71 -9.36 8.10
N ASP A 479 -27.87 -10.62 7.71
CA ASP A 479 -27.70 -11.77 8.60
C ASP A 479 -26.22 -12.14 8.71
N HIS A 480 -25.54 -12.20 7.56
CA HIS A 480 -24.11 -12.50 7.46
C HIS A 480 -23.41 -11.61 6.44
N SER A 481 -22.13 -11.35 6.64
CA SER A 481 -21.33 -10.43 5.82
C SER A 481 -21.10 -10.94 4.39
N PHE A 482 -20.69 -10.02 3.50
CA PHE A 482 -20.17 -10.35 2.18
C PHE A 482 -18.64 -10.56 2.27
N PRO A 483 -18.09 -11.77 2.07
CA PRO A 483 -16.65 -11.95 2.17
C PRO A 483 -15.86 -11.26 1.06
N VAL A 484 -14.66 -10.78 1.41
CA VAL A 484 -13.57 -10.54 0.46
C VAL A 484 -12.90 -11.88 0.16
N LEU A 485 -12.71 -12.19 -1.13
CA LEU A 485 -12.09 -13.43 -1.59
C LEU A 485 -10.64 -13.21 -2.05
N TYR A 486 -9.77 -14.18 -1.79
CA TYR A 486 -8.43 -14.26 -2.39
C TYR A 486 -8.17 -15.69 -2.87
N SER A 487 -7.59 -15.88 -4.06
CA SER A 487 -7.28 -17.22 -4.58
C SER A 487 -5.91 -17.30 -5.26
N HIS A 488 -5.17 -18.38 -4.99
CA HIS A 488 -4.03 -18.80 -5.81
C HIS A 488 -4.45 -19.51 -7.10
N GLY A 489 -5.71 -19.92 -7.23
CA GLY A 489 -6.17 -20.75 -8.33
C GLY A 489 -5.92 -20.15 -9.71
N CYS A 490 -5.69 -21.01 -10.69
CA CYS A 490 -5.50 -20.58 -12.09
C CYS A 490 -6.83 -20.15 -12.73
N ILE A 491 -6.80 -19.09 -13.53
CA ILE A 491 -7.78 -18.67 -14.55
C ILE A 491 -9.17 -18.31 -13.98
N CYS A 492 -9.39 -18.43 -12.67
CA CYS A 492 -10.68 -18.09 -12.06
C CYS A 492 -11.08 -16.62 -12.23
N GLY A 493 -10.11 -15.73 -12.48
CA GLY A 493 -10.32 -14.33 -12.79
C GLY A 493 -10.02 -13.98 -14.25
N ALA A 494 -10.24 -14.88 -15.21
CA ALA A 494 -10.12 -14.58 -16.63
C ALA A 494 -11.28 -13.70 -17.12
N PHE A 495 -11.34 -12.46 -16.61
CA PHE A 495 -12.37 -11.46 -16.93
C PHE A 495 -12.32 -10.97 -18.38
N ASP A 496 -11.39 -11.47 -19.18
CA ASP A 496 -11.39 -11.30 -20.64
C ASP A 496 -12.20 -12.39 -21.36
N TYR A 497 -12.73 -13.39 -20.64
CA TYR A 497 -13.62 -14.42 -21.17
C TYR A 497 -15.08 -14.04 -20.89
N ASP A 498 -16.02 -14.66 -21.61
CA ASP A 498 -17.46 -14.47 -21.40
C ASP A 498 -17.87 -14.97 -19.99
N ASP A 499 -18.00 -14.03 -19.04
CA ASP A 499 -18.43 -14.23 -17.67
C ASP A 499 -17.65 -15.32 -16.90
N CYS A 500 -16.42 -15.01 -16.47
CA CYS A 500 -15.66 -15.95 -15.65
C CYS A 500 -16.27 -16.11 -14.24
N ILE A 501 -15.85 -17.16 -13.53
CA ILE A 501 -16.43 -17.52 -12.24
C ILE A 501 -16.25 -16.42 -11.19
N ALA A 502 -15.12 -15.71 -11.21
CA ALA A 502 -14.92 -14.58 -10.30
C ALA A 502 -15.92 -13.45 -10.57
N GLU A 503 -16.20 -13.13 -11.83
CA GLU A 503 -17.21 -12.13 -12.22
C GLU A 503 -18.60 -12.54 -11.75
N LYS A 504 -18.98 -13.81 -11.98
CA LYS A 504 -20.23 -14.35 -11.46
C LYS A 504 -20.34 -14.22 -9.94
N MET A 505 -19.25 -14.40 -9.19
CA MET A 505 -19.26 -14.26 -7.73
C MET A 505 -19.44 -12.80 -7.29
N VAL A 506 -18.76 -11.86 -7.93
CA VAL A 506 -18.80 -10.44 -7.52
C VAL A 506 -20.04 -9.70 -8.03
N THR A 507 -20.63 -10.11 -9.16
CA THR A 507 -21.85 -9.51 -9.73
C THR A 507 -23.16 -10.02 -9.11
N LEU A 508 -23.11 -11.16 -8.41
CA LEU A 508 -24.26 -11.72 -7.69
C LEU A 508 -24.79 -10.74 -6.62
N ASP A 509 -26.08 -10.70 -6.37
CA ASP A 509 -26.69 -9.81 -5.36
C ASP A 509 -26.26 -10.13 -3.92
N ASN A 510 -25.83 -11.37 -3.68
CA ASN A 510 -25.24 -11.85 -2.44
C ASN A 510 -23.82 -12.39 -2.66
N PHE A 511 -23.25 -13.06 -1.65
CA PHE A 511 -21.91 -13.66 -1.66
C PHE A 511 -20.73 -12.66 -1.61
N ALA A 512 -19.91 -12.54 -2.66
CA ALA A 512 -18.58 -11.92 -2.55
C ALA A 512 -18.61 -10.41 -2.81
N THR A 513 -17.99 -9.59 -1.96
CA THR A 513 -17.89 -8.14 -2.21
C THR A 513 -16.70 -7.76 -3.09
N ALA A 514 -15.66 -8.58 -3.11
CA ALA A 514 -14.47 -8.41 -3.93
C ALA A 514 -13.74 -9.75 -4.09
N PHE A 515 -12.95 -9.89 -5.15
CA PHE A 515 -12.12 -11.06 -5.39
C PHE A 515 -10.75 -10.67 -5.98
N ILE A 516 -9.68 -11.00 -5.26
CA ILE A 516 -8.31 -10.97 -5.78
C ILE A 516 -7.98 -12.36 -6.36
N CYS A 517 -7.79 -12.41 -7.68
CA CYS A 517 -7.69 -13.67 -8.42
C CYS A 517 -6.79 -13.56 -9.65
N ASN A 518 -6.37 -14.72 -10.17
CA ASN A 518 -5.48 -14.78 -11.33
C ASN A 518 -6.28 -14.90 -12.64
N SER A 519 -5.96 -14.06 -13.61
CA SER A 519 -6.53 -14.11 -14.97
C SER A 519 -5.93 -15.23 -15.84
N ARG A 520 -4.77 -15.75 -15.44
CA ARG A 520 -4.07 -16.89 -16.06
C ARG A 520 -3.57 -17.85 -14.98
N TYR A 521 -2.31 -18.24 -14.97
CA TYR A 521 -1.82 -19.25 -14.03
C TYR A 521 -1.36 -18.69 -12.68
N GLY A 522 -1.99 -19.16 -11.59
CA GLY A 522 -1.31 -19.17 -10.29
C GLY A 522 -0.17 -20.21 -10.25
N TRP A 523 0.93 -19.85 -9.57
CA TRP A 523 2.17 -20.62 -9.53
C TRP A 523 2.58 -20.99 -8.10
N PHE A 524 3.10 -22.20 -7.93
CA PHE A 524 3.55 -22.76 -6.64
C PHE A 524 4.84 -23.57 -6.79
N ASN A 525 5.54 -23.82 -5.66
CA ASN A 525 6.69 -24.72 -5.62
C ASN A 525 6.28 -26.07 -5.01
N GLU A 526 6.42 -27.14 -5.79
CA GLU A 526 6.01 -28.49 -5.38
C GLU A 526 6.74 -28.95 -4.10
N GLY A 527 6.00 -29.53 -3.14
CA GLY A 527 6.52 -30.09 -1.89
C GLY A 527 7.03 -29.05 -0.90
N GLN A 528 6.78 -27.76 -1.16
CA GLN A 528 7.17 -26.62 -0.35
C GLN A 528 5.93 -25.82 0.07
N THR A 529 6.16 -24.73 0.81
CA THR A 529 5.13 -23.78 1.26
C THR A 529 5.41 -22.39 0.72
N GLU A 530 6.11 -22.32 -0.41
CA GLU A 530 6.48 -21.08 -1.09
C GLU A 530 6.08 -21.15 -2.56
N GLY A 531 6.08 -20.01 -3.21
CA GLY A 531 5.87 -19.85 -4.63
C GLY A 531 5.37 -18.44 -4.95
N PRO A 532 5.39 -18.03 -6.23
CA PRO A 532 4.96 -16.70 -6.63
C PRO A 532 3.60 -16.26 -6.08
N SER A 533 2.57 -17.10 -6.17
CA SER A 533 1.24 -16.75 -5.68
C SER A 533 1.18 -16.64 -4.15
N GLN A 534 1.91 -17.52 -3.44
CA GLN A 534 1.97 -17.49 -1.99
C GLN A 534 2.70 -16.24 -1.47
N HIS A 535 3.76 -15.83 -2.16
CA HIS A 535 4.54 -14.66 -1.76
C HIS A 535 3.66 -13.40 -1.78
N LEU A 536 2.94 -13.18 -2.89
CA LEU A 536 1.96 -12.10 -3.00
C LEU A 536 0.85 -12.20 -1.95
N ASN A 537 0.34 -13.40 -1.68
CA ASN A 537 -0.72 -13.60 -0.70
C ASN A 537 -0.26 -13.27 0.74
N ARG A 538 0.94 -13.73 1.12
CA ARG A 538 1.52 -13.44 2.43
C ARG A 538 1.77 -11.94 2.59
N GLU A 539 2.29 -11.27 1.57
CA GLU A 539 2.50 -9.83 1.62
C GLU A 539 1.19 -9.02 1.58
N PHE A 540 0.14 -9.52 0.91
CA PHE A 540 -1.19 -8.91 0.97
C PHE A 540 -1.73 -8.92 2.41
N LEU A 541 -1.66 -10.05 3.10
CA LEU A 541 -2.10 -10.13 4.50
C LEU A 541 -1.16 -9.39 5.46
N ASN A 542 0.14 -9.33 5.16
CA ASN A 542 1.09 -8.49 5.86
C ASN A 542 0.72 -7.01 5.74
N ALA A 543 0.32 -6.55 4.56
CA ALA A 543 -0.19 -5.19 4.39
C ALA A 543 -1.44 -4.95 5.26
N VAL A 544 -2.41 -5.88 5.23
CA VAL A 544 -3.67 -5.76 5.98
C VAL A 544 -3.48 -5.80 7.49
N TYR A 545 -2.74 -6.78 8.02
CA TYR A 545 -2.62 -7.06 9.46
C TYR A 545 -1.29 -6.61 10.10
N GLY A 546 -0.21 -6.58 9.33
CA GLY A 546 1.12 -6.19 9.82
C GLY A 546 1.45 -4.70 9.66
N LEU A 547 0.86 -4.05 8.65
CA LEU A 547 1.13 -2.65 8.30
C LEU A 547 -0.10 -1.73 8.45
N ASP A 548 -1.22 -2.26 8.94
CA ASP A 548 -2.52 -1.58 9.09
C ASP A 548 -3.04 -0.92 7.79
N LYS A 549 -2.73 -1.51 6.63
CA LYS A 549 -3.19 -1.06 5.30
C LYS A 549 -4.39 -1.89 4.86
N SER A 550 -5.53 -1.62 5.48
CA SER A 550 -6.76 -2.43 5.35
C SER A 550 -7.54 -2.24 4.04
N ARG A 551 -7.27 -1.17 3.26
CA ARG A 551 -7.91 -0.94 1.96
C ARG A 551 -7.38 -1.97 0.95
N ILE A 552 -8.27 -2.78 0.38
CA ILE A 552 -7.85 -3.97 -0.38
C ILE A 552 -7.04 -3.64 -1.63
N GLY A 553 -7.30 -2.49 -2.29
CA GLY A 553 -6.49 -2.03 -3.41
C GLY A 553 -5.08 -1.60 -2.98
N GLU A 554 -4.96 -0.94 -1.82
CA GLU A 554 -3.66 -0.55 -1.27
C GLU A 554 -2.86 -1.77 -0.83
N ALA A 555 -3.49 -2.74 -0.15
CA ALA A 555 -2.87 -3.99 0.24
C ALA A 555 -2.39 -4.83 -0.96
N HIS A 556 -3.18 -4.88 -2.04
CA HIS A 556 -2.81 -5.59 -3.27
C HIS A 556 -1.64 -4.92 -4.00
N MET A 557 -1.62 -3.59 -4.04
CA MET A 557 -0.50 -2.81 -4.57
C MET A 557 0.78 -3.02 -3.73
N ILE A 558 0.69 -2.95 -2.40
CA ILE A 558 1.82 -3.18 -1.49
C ILE A 558 2.40 -4.59 -1.64
N SER A 559 1.55 -5.62 -1.85
CA SER A 559 2.06 -6.98 -2.00
C SER A 559 2.98 -7.14 -3.21
N LYS A 560 2.68 -6.46 -4.33
CA LYS A 560 3.56 -6.40 -5.51
C LYS A 560 4.84 -5.63 -5.21
N ILE A 561 4.74 -4.46 -4.57
CA ILE A 561 5.90 -3.63 -4.21
C ILE A 561 6.87 -4.40 -3.32
N ALA A 562 6.39 -5.01 -2.24
CA ALA A 562 7.20 -5.78 -1.30
C ALA A 562 7.89 -7.00 -1.95
N SER A 563 7.24 -7.59 -2.96
CA SER A 563 7.76 -8.75 -3.69
C SER A 563 8.74 -8.38 -4.82
N SER A 564 8.70 -7.14 -5.31
CA SER A 564 9.43 -6.69 -6.51
C SER A 564 10.95 -6.88 -6.47
N PRO A 565 11.67 -6.77 -5.33
CA PRO A 565 13.13 -6.96 -5.34
C PRO A 565 13.57 -8.37 -5.74
N TRP A 566 12.65 -9.35 -5.67
CA TRP A 566 12.93 -10.75 -5.95
C TRP A 566 12.73 -11.13 -7.42
N VAL A 567 12.12 -10.28 -8.25
CA VAL A 567 11.84 -10.60 -9.65
C VAL A 567 13.10 -10.88 -10.47
N ASN A 568 14.23 -10.28 -10.08
CA ASN A 568 15.53 -10.44 -10.73
C ASN A 568 16.42 -11.49 -10.07
N ALA A 569 15.95 -12.20 -9.04
CA ALA A 569 16.75 -13.22 -8.36
C ALA A 569 17.17 -14.35 -9.32
N PRO A 570 18.32 -15.01 -9.12
CA PRO A 570 18.74 -16.10 -10.01
C PRO A 570 17.74 -17.26 -10.00
N GLY A 571 17.36 -17.75 -11.17
CA GLY A 571 16.26 -18.72 -11.33
C GLY A 571 14.88 -18.08 -11.39
N GLN A 572 14.79 -16.76 -11.26
CA GLN A 572 13.64 -15.96 -11.69
C GLN A 572 13.94 -15.28 -13.04
N HIS A 573 15.21 -14.91 -13.29
CA HIS A 573 15.67 -14.43 -14.59
C HIS A 573 15.95 -15.61 -15.55
N GLU A 574 15.17 -15.62 -16.64
CA GLU A 574 14.89 -16.72 -17.57
C GLU A 574 14.06 -17.88 -17.00
N GLU A 575 13.10 -17.61 -16.07
CA GLU A 575 11.98 -18.46 -15.62
C GLU A 575 10.89 -17.64 -14.84
N GLY A 576 10.24 -16.67 -15.49
CA GLY A 576 9.52 -15.53 -14.85
C GLY A 576 8.19 -15.77 -14.11
N ALA A 577 8.07 -16.78 -13.26
CA ALA A 577 6.81 -17.12 -12.58
C ALA A 577 6.33 -16.02 -11.61
N LEU A 578 7.24 -15.27 -10.98
CA LEU A 578 6.87 -14.11 -10.15
C LEU A 578 6.33 -12.93 -10.97
N ARG A 579 6.99 -12.60 -12.08
CA ARG A 579 6.52 -11.58 -13.03
C ARG A 579 5.14 -11.95 -13.59
N TRP A 580 4.94 -13.23 -13.95
CA TRP A 580 3.64 -13.73 -14.36
C TRP A 580 2.55 -13.42 -13.31
N CYS A 581 2.81 -13.72 -12.03
CA CYS A 581 1.84 -13.45 -10.97
C CYS A 581 1.61 -11.95 -10.71
N PHE A 582 2.57 -11.08 -11.04
CA PHE A 582 2.33 -9.63 -11.01
C PHE A 582 1.34 -9.22 -12.10
N TYR A 583 1.43 -9.84 -13.28
CA TYR A 583 0.57 -9.53 -14.41
C TYR A 583 -0.84 -10.07 -14.22
N ASP A 584 -1.00 -11.31 -13.77
CA ASP A 584 -2.30 -11.96 -13.77
C ASP A 584 -3.13 -11.78 -12.49
N SER A 585 -2.52 -11.40 -11.37
CA SER A 585 -3.23 -11.12 -10.12
C SER A 585 -3.91 -9.75 -10.18
N ASN A 586 -5.24 -9.77 -10.28
CA ASN A 586 -6.10 -8.61 -10.43
C ASN A 586 -7.13 -8.51 -9.29
N LEU A 587 -7.60 -7.30 -9.00
CA LEU A 587 -8.65 -7.02 -8.02
C LEU A 587 -9.98 -6.74 -8.73
N LEU A 588 -10.92 -7.70 -8.67
CA LEU A 588 -12.31 -7.49 -9.07
C LEU A 588 -13.11 -7.02 -7.85
N GLY A 589 -13.32 -5.71 -7.73
CA GLY A 589 -14.01 -5.09 -6.61
C GLY A 589 -13.63 -3.62 -6.42
N ASP A 590 -14.18 -3.02 -5.37
CA ASP A 590 -13.88 -1.66 -4.95
C ASP A 590 -12.47 -1.58 -4.30
N PRO A 591 -11.51 -0.84 -4.89
CA PRO A 591 -10.15 -0.74 -4.37
C PRO A 591 -10.06 0.04 -3.04
N THR A 592 -11.06 0.84 -2.73
CA THR A 592 -11.14 1.63 -1.49
C THR A 592 -11.77 0.87 -0.34
N LEU A 593 -12.40 -0.29 -0.60
CA LEU A 593 -13.03 -1.14 0.40
C LEU A 593 -12.01 -1.50 1.48
N SER A 594 -12.28 -1.06 2.72
CA SER A 594 -11.45 -1.37 3.87
C SER A 594 -11.93 -2.65 4.54
N MET A 595 -11.06 -3.67 4.60
CA MET A 595 -11.34 -4.88 5.38
C MET A 595 -11.45 -4.55 6.87
N TRP A 596 -12.48 -5.10 7.52
CA TRP A 596 -12.57 -5.07 8.97
C TRP A 596 -11.57 -6.08 9.52
N THR A 597 -10.60 -5.58 10.28
CA THR A 597 -9.56 -6.41 10.89
C THR A 597 -9.75 -6.54 12.38
N ASN A 598 -10.56 -5.71 13.04
CA ASN A 598 -10.88 -5.81 14.46
C ASN A 598 -12.28 -5.23 14.72
N ASN A 599 -12.78 -5.38 15.96
CA ASN A 599 -14.09 -4.85 16.32
C ASN A 599 -14.17 -3.34 16.00
N PRO A 600 -15.25 -2.88 15.33
CA PRO A 600 -15.38 -1.49 14.97
C PRO A 600 -15.45 -0.62 16.22
N VAL A 601 -14.68 0.46 16.20
CA VAL A 601 -14.69 1.48 17.24
C VAL A 601 -15.57 2.64 16.76
N THR A 602 -16.41 3.17 17.63
CA THR A 602 -17.12 4.44 17.38
C THR A 602 -16.33 5.59 18.02
N PRO A 603 -15.69 6.47 17.24
CA PRO A 603 -14.98 7.62 17.75
C PRO A 603 -15.83 8.57 18.60
N THR A 604 -15.21 9.12 19.64
CA THR A 604 -15.67 10.30 20.38
C THR A 604 -14.83 11.49 19.94
N LEU A 605 -15.49 12.56 19.45
CA LEU A 605 -14.84 13.75 18.92
C LEU A 605 -14.88 14.89 19.94
N THR A 606 -13.72 15.45 20.26
CA THR A 606 -13.58 16.67 21.07
C THR A 606 -12.92 17.76 20.23
N HIS A 607 -13.66 18.83 19.96
CA HIS A 607 -13.20 19.95 19.13
C HIS A 607 -13.91 21.26 19.51
N ASN A 608 -13.42 22.39 19.00
CA ASN A 608 -14.12 23.67 19.13
C ASN A 608 -15.41 23.64 18.28
N PRO A 609 -16.58 24.07 18.78
CA PRO A 609 -17.78 24.18 17.96
C PRO A 609 -17.64 25.20 16.80
N ILE A 610 -16.70 26.13 16.91
CA ILE A 610 -16.39 27.12 15.87
C ILE A 610 -14.98 26.90 15.35
N PHE A 611 -14.88 26.69 14.05
CA PHE A 611 -13.64 26.65 13.29
C PHE A 611 -13.45 28.00 12.60
N TYR A 612 -12.26 28.56 12.66
CA TYR A 612 -11.98 29.85 12.02
C TYR A 612 -11.23 29.64 10.71
N ILE A 613 -11.59 30.38 9.66
CA ILE A 613 -10.93 30.32 8.34
C ILE A 613 -9.41 30.59 8.45
N THR A 614 -8.98 31.27 9.51
CA THR A 614 -7.56 31.48 9.85
C THR A 614 -6.80 30.22 10.32
N GLY A 615 -7.47 29.08 10.47
CA GLY A 615 -6.89 27.85 11.04
C GLY A 615 -6.99 27.74 12.56
N GLU A 616 -7.55 28.75 13.25
CA GLU A 616 -7.67 28.67 14.71
C GLU A 616 -8.79 27.70 15.10
N GLY A 617 -8.52 26.80 16.05
CA GLY A 617 -9.49 25.79 16.50
C GLY A 617 -9.61 24.57 15.58
N SER A 618 -8.64 24.38 14.67
CA SER A 618 -8.57 23.26 13.72
C SER A 618 -8.19 21.91 14.36
N GLU A 619 -7.87 21.88 15.66
CA GLU A 619 -7.52 20.65 16.37
C GLU A 619 -8.76 19.84 16.74
N VAL A 620 -8.74 18.57 16.38
CA VAL A 620 -9.76 17.58 16.74
C VAL A 620 -9.08 16.46 17.51
N THR A 621 -9.51 16.24 18.75
CA THR A 621 -9.09 15.06 19.52
C THR A 621 -10.08 13.94 19.31
N ILE A 622 -9.57 12.77 18.94
CA ILE A 622 -10.31 11.58 18.55
C ILE A 622 -9.94 10.45 19.51
N THR A 623 -10.94 9.97 20.25
CA THR A 623 -10.78 8.91 21.26
C THR A 623 -11.81 7.82 21.06
N ASP A 624 -11.59 6.64 21.62
CA ASP A 624 -12.65 5.64 21.76
C ASP A 624 -13.63 6.02 22.89
N GLN A 625 -14.58 5.14 23.21
CA GLN A 625 -15.55 5.39 24.29
C GLN A 625 -14.94 5.32 25.70
N GLU A 626 -13.73 4.77 25.84
CA GLU A 626 -12.98 4.66 27.10
C GLU A 626 -12.00 5.83 27.30
N GLY A 627 -11.83 6.68 26.29
CA GLY A 627 -10.93 7.83 26.29
C GLY A 627 -9.52 7.52 25.80
N ASN A 628 -9.28 6.35 25.20
CA ASN A 628 -7.99 6.04 24.59
C ASN A 628 -7.86 6.74 23.23
N PRO A 629 -6.70 7.30 22.87
CA PRO A 629 -6.50 7.98 21.59
C PRO A 629 -6.63 7.02 20.41
N ILE A 630 -7.31 7.46 19.34
CA ILE A 630 -7.38 6.73 18.07
C ILE A 630 -6.45 7.42 17.06
N GLN A 631 -5.36 6.75 16.70
CA GLN A 631 -4.36 7.25 15.75
C GLN A 631 -4.64 6.81 14.31
N ASN A 632 -4.02 7.49 13.34
CA ASN A 632 -4.07 7.18 11.90
C ASN A 632 -5.49 7.13 11.32
N VAL A 633 -6.42 7.91 11.88
CA VAL A 633 -7.74 8.10 11.29
C VAL A 633 -7.84 9.44 10.59
N ASP A 634 -8.48 9.40 9.44
CA ASP A 634 -8.73 10.53 8.57
C ASP A 634 -9.83 11.42 9.21
N CYS A 635 -9.58 12.73 9.27
CA CYS A 635 -10.51 13.73 9.81
C CYS A 635 -10.71 14.85 8.78
N GLY A 636 -11.93 14.99 8.26
CA GLY A 636 -12.26 15.91 7.19
C GLY A 636 -13.34 16.90 7.56
N ILE A 637 -13.28 18.10 6.99
CA ILE A 637 -14.34 19.11 7.07
C ILE A 637 -15.04 19.20 5.73
N ILE A 638 -16.35 19.03 5.73
CA ILE A 638 -17.22 19.11 4.55
C ILE A 638 -18.14 20.33 4.66
N ILE A 639 -18.19 21.17 3.63
CA ILE A 639 -19.08 22.33 3.52
C ILE A 639 -19.74 22.30 2.15
N ASP A 640 -21.08 22.39 2.13
CA ASP A 640 -21.86 22.34 0.89
C ASP A 640 -21.47 21.16 -0.03
N GLY A 641 -21.11 20.02 0.57
CA GLY A 641 -20.68 18.80 -0.13
C GLY A 641 -19.21 18.76 -0.55
N ASN A 642 -18.43 19.83 -0.30
CA ASN A 642 -17.01 19.91 -0.65
C ASN A 642 -16.12 19.70 0.57
N ILE A 643 -15.04 18.94 0.42
CA ILE A 643 -14.01 18.80 1.47
C ILE A 643 -13.15 20.07 1.49
N CYS A 644 -13.28 20.85 2.56
CA CYS A 644 -12.61 22.14 2.74
C CYS A 644 -11.42 22.08 3.70
N GLY A 645 -11.23 20.95 4.40
CA GLY A 645 -10.05 20.74 5.23
C GLY A 645 -9.87 19.27 5.58
N TRP A 646 -8.64 18.90 5.87
CA TRP A 646 -8.24 17.53 6.18
C TRP A 646 -7.12 17.46 7.20
N GLY A 647 -7.14 16.43 8.04
CA GLY A 647 -6.06 16.06 8.94
C GLY A 647 -6.08 14.56 9.21
N ILE A 648 -4.99 14.03 9.74
CA ILE A 648 -4.88 12.64 10.19
C ILE A 648 -4.49 12.66 11.66
N SER A 649 -5.12 11.84 12.49
CA SER A 649 -4.78 11.79 13.91
C SER A 649 -3.39 11.20 14.15
N ASN A 650 -2.62 11.86 15.01
CA ASN A 650 -1.33 11.36 15.48
C ASN A 650 -1.49 10.31 16.60
N SER A 651 -0.39 9.88 17.21
CA SER A 651 -0.37 8.88 18.30
C SER A 651 -1.14 9.32 19.56
N GLU A 652 -1.37 10.61 19.75
CA GLU A 652 -2.16 11.17 20.84
C GLU A 652 -3.64 11.34 20.45
N GLY A 653 -4.04 10.85 19.27
CA GLY A 653 -5.40 10.95 18.76
C GLY A 653 -5.76 12.36 18.29
N VAL A 654 -4.79 13.25 18.10
CA VAL A 654 -5.03 14.64 17.68
C VAL A 654 -4.83 14.76 16.17
N ALA A 655 -5.87 15.18 15.46
CA ALA A 655 -5.81 15.59 14.06
C ALA A 655 -5.80 17.12 13.99
N GLU A 656 -4.77 17.69 13.37
CA GLU A 656 -4.73 19.12 13.02
C GLU A 656 -5.28 19.28 11.60
N ILE A 657 -6.39 20.01 11.45
CA ILE A 657 -7.03 20.18 10.15
C ILE A 657 -6.33 21.27 9.35
N GLU A 658 -5.77 20.87 8.21
CA GLU A 658 -5.24 21.76 7.18
C GLU A 658 -6.34 22.09 6.16
N TYR A 659 -6.56 23.38 5.92
CA TYR A 659 -7.57 23.83 4.98
C TYR A 659 -7.09 23.74 3.53
N THR A 660 -7.94 23.17 2.69
CA THR A 660 -7.61 22.84 1.29
C THR A 660 -8.00 23.96 0.31
N GLU A 661 -8.86 24.91 0.69
CA GLU A 661 -9.41 25.97 -0.19
C GLU A 661 -9.71 27.32 0.53
N ASN A 662 -10.14 28.33 -0.25
CA ASN A 662 -10.79 29.53 0.27
C ASN A 662 -12.15 29.17 0.87
N ILE A 663 -12.13 28.83 2.15
CA ILE A 663 -13.34 28.47 2.88
C ILE A 663 -14.22 29.71 3.05
N THR A 664 -15.53 29.54 2.91
CA THR A 664 -16.52 30.57 3.23
C THR A 664 -17.10 30.31 4.62
N SER A 665 -17.54 31.37 5.30
CA SER A 665 -18.26 31.19 6.56
C SER A 665 -19.58 30.46 6.32
N GLY A 666 -19.90 29.48 7.16
CA GLY A 666 -21.07 28.65 6.98
C GLY A 666 -21.20 27.56 8.03
N ASN A 667 -22.12 26.63 7.79
CA ASN A 667 -22.18 25.38 8.54
C ASN A 667 -21.41 24.31 7.79
N GLY A 668 -20.72 23.45 8.52
CA GLY A 668 -20.01 22.31 7.96
C GLY A 668 -20.24 21.06 8.80
N ILE A 669 -19.74 19.95 8.28
CA ILE A 669 -19.73 18.66 8.95
C ILE A 669 -18.28 18.24 9.09
N LEU A 670 -17.87 17.97 10.32
CA LEU A 670 -16.65 17.23 10.62
C LEU A 670 -16.94 15.75 10.44
N VAL A 671 -16.07 15.04 9.75
CA VAL A 671 -16.14 13.59 9.49
C VAL A 671 -14.87 12.95 9.99
N VAL A 672 -14.98 11.81 10.69
CA VAL A 672 -13.86 10.94 11.03
C VAL A 672 -14.10 9.56 10.45
N SER A 673 -13.10 9.03 9.73
CA SER A 673 -13.13 7.69 9.15
C SER A 673 -11.72 7.07 9.13
N GLY A 674 -11.62 5.75 8.99
CA GLY A 674 -10.34 5.04 9.04
C GLY A 674 -10.49 3.56 9.38
N ASN A 675 -9.36 2.84 9.46
CA ASN A 675 -9.35 1.40 9.72
C ASN A 675 -10.07 1.05 11.03
N ASN A 676 -10.96 0.05 11.00
CA ASN A 676 -11.79 -0.38 12.12
C ASN A 676 -12.58 0.73 12.83
N THR A 677 -12.92 1.82 12.13
CA THR A 677 -13.77 2.88 12.70
C THR A 677 -15.13 2.95 12.03
N ILE A 678 -16.17 3.14 12.85
CA ILE A 678 -17.49 3.56 12.37
C ILE A 678 -17.40 5.04 12.05
N VAL A 679 -17.79 5.41 10.82
CA VAL A 679 -17.80 6.81 10.38
C VAL A 679 -18.59 7.65 11.37
N THR A 680 -17.94 8.67 11.93
CA THR A 680 -18.53 9.55 12.94
C THR A 680 -18.50 10.97 12.45
N THR A 681 -19.63 11.67 12.61
CA THR A 681 -19.78 13.04 12.16
C THR A 681 -20.16 13.99 13.30
N SER A 682 -19.77 15.26 13.16
CA SER A 682 -20.13 16.33 14.10
C SER A 682 -20.43 17.62 13.33
N ASN A 683 -21.49 18.33 13.71
CA ASN A 683 -21.82 19.61 13.10
C ASN A 683 -20.87 20.69 13.62
N ILE A 684 -20.35 21.51 12.72
CA ILE A 684 -19.45 22.63 13.03
C ILE A 684 -19.92 23.92 12.38
N SER A 685 -19.48 25.05 12.92
CA SER A 685 -19.65 26.37 12.29
C SER A 685 -18.29 26.91 11.85
N ILE A 686 -18.19 27.37 10.61
CA ILE A 686 -16.99 28.03 10.09
C ILE A 686 -17.22 29.54 10.01
N GLN A 687 -16.26 30.31 10.53
CA GLN A 687 -16.33 31.77 10.58
C GLN A 687 -15.05 32.41 10.02
N GLU A 688 -15.19 33.51 9.27
CA GLU A 688 -14.07 34.19 8.57
C GLU A 688 -12.91 34.56 9.50
N THR A 689 -13.19 34.89 10.75
CA THR A 689 -12.16 35.21 11.74
C THR A 689 -12.72 35.04 13.15
N GLY A 690 -11.84 34.73 14.12
CA GLY A 690 -12.06 35.09 15.53
C GLY A 690 -11.93 36.60 15.78
N ILE A 691 -11.89 37.39 14.71
CA ILE A 691 -11.50 38.79 14.63
C ILE A 691 -12.52 39.50 13.76
N ASP A 692 -13.71 39.71 14.30
CA ASP A 692 -14.59 40.75 13.80
C ASP A 692 -13.74 42.04 13.69
N GLU A 693 -13.47 42.52 12.47
CA GLU A 693 -12.83 43.82 12.26
C GLU A 693 -13.66 44.95 12.90
N ASN A 694 -14.93 44.68 13.27
CA ASN A 694 -15.73 45.56 14.11
C ASN A 694 -15.46 45.47 15.63
N ILE A 695 -14.81 44.42 16.15
CA ILE A 695 -14.49 44.30 17.60
C ILE A 695 -13.23 45.10 17.97
N ALA A 696 -12.34 45.40 17.02
CA ALA A 696 -11.27 46.39 17.19
C ALA A 696 -11.80 47.85 17.17
N ASN A 697 -13.07 48.07 17.54
CA ASN A 697 -13.65 49.38 17.86
C ASN A 697 -13.84 49.58 19.37
N SER A 698 -13.67 48.54 20.20
CA SER A 698 -13.72 48.68 21.66
C SER A 698 -12.71 47.80 22.39
N VAL A 699 -12.37 48.20 23.62
CA VAL A 699 -11.55 47.38 24.52
C VAL A 699 -12.42 46.25 25.07
N THR A 700 -12.07 44.99 24.73
CA THR A 700 -12.75 43.75 25.17
C THR A 700 -11.74 42.76 25.76
N LEU A 701 -12.12 42.08 26.84
CA LEU A 701 -11.35 40.99 27.44
C LEU A 701 -12.14 39.68 27.29
N TYR A 702 -11.57 38.70 26.59
CA TYR A 702 -12.24 37.42 26.31
C TYR A 702 -12.06 36.43 27.47
N ASP A 703 -12.86 35.36 27.45
CA ASP A 703 -12.66 34.24 28.37
C ASP A 703 -11.33 33.55 28.06
N ASN A 704 -10.63 33.08 29.10
CA ASN A 704 -9.40 32.32 28.90
C ASN A 704 -9.74 30.89 28.44
N TYR A 705 -8.90 30.29 27.58
CA TYR A 705 -9.07 28.92 27.10
C TYR A 705 -7.73 28.16 27.09
N PRO A 706 -7.69 26.92 27.60
CA PRO A 706 -8.77 26.19 28.27
C PRO A 706 -9.18 26.83 29.62
N ASN A 707 -10.39 26.53 30.13
CA ASN A 707 -10.86 26.88 31.47
C ASN A 707 -11.95 25.89 31.95
N PRO A 708 -11.71 25.03 32.96
CA PRO A 708 -10.49 24.96 33.77
C PRO A 708 -9.23 24.59 32.96
N PHE A 709 -8.04 24.94 33.44
CA PHE A 709 -6.78 24.71 32.72
C PHE A 709 -5.74 23.96 33.55
N ASN A 710 -4.81 23.27 32.88
CA ASN A 710 -3.64 22.59 33.47
C ASN A 710 -2.50 22.40 32.44
N PRO A 711 -1.26 22.87 32.67
CA PRO A 711 -0.86 23.96 33.56
C PRO A 711 -1.00 25.36 32.93
N SER A 712 -1.37 25.44 31.64
CA SER A 712 -1.38 26.67 30.85
C SER A 712 -2.76 27.05 30.30
N THR A 713 -3.02 28.34 30.17
CA THR A 713 -4.22 28.89 29.51
C THR A 713 -3.86 30.12 28.68
N THR A 714 -4.63 30.36 27.63
CA THR A 714 -4.47 31.53 26.77
C THR A 714 -5.48 32.60 27.12
N ILE A 715 -5.00 33.83 27.38
CA ILE A 715 -5.84 35.01 27.64
C ILE A 715 -5.81 35.93 26.42
N LYS A 716 -6.99 36.19 25.84
CA LYS A 716 -7.16 37.07 24.68
C LYS A 716 -7.83 38.39 25.04
N PHE A 717 -7.47 39.48 24.36
CA PHE A 717 -8.15 40.78 24.45
C PHE A 717 -8.03 41.60 23.16
N SER A 718 -8.92 42.58 22.94
CA SER A 718 -8.88 43.49 21.79
C SER A 718 -8.60 44.93 22.21
N LEU A 719 -7.89 45.68 21.36
CA LEU A 719 -7.61 47.11 21.50
C LEU A 719 -8.08 47.87 20.27
N PRO A 720 -8.83 48.99 20.44
CA PRO A 720 -9.34 49.75 19.30
C PRO A 720 -8.34 50.75 18.71
N ASN A 721 -7.34 51.15 19.49
CA ASN A 721 -6.27 52.05 19.11
C ASN A 721 -5.00 51.59 19.83
N LEU A 722 -3.85 52.03 19.34
CA LEU A 722 -2.59 51.89 20.07
C LEU A 722 -2.69 52.54 21.46
N GLY A 723 -2.14 51.88 22.48
CA GLY A 723 -2.08 52.43 23.82
C GLY A 723 -1.48 51.50 24.87
N MET A 724 -1.24 52.05 26.07
CA MET A 724 -0.68 51.31 27.20
C MET A 724 -1.66 50.27 27.75
N VAL A 725 -1.18 49.04 27.91
CA VAL A 725 -1.97 47.91 28.43
C VAL A 725 -1.25 47.23 29.58
N ASN A 726 -1.99 46.98 30.66
CA ASN A 726 -1.58 46.13 31.77
C ASN A 726 -2.50 44.90 31.86
N LEU A 727 -1.95 43.71 31.69
CA LEU A 727 -2.63 42.43 31.94
C LEU A 727 -2.02 41.77 33.16
N SER A 728 -2.82 41.59 34.20
CA SER A 728 -2.37 41.11 35.51
C SER A 728 -3.30 40.06 36.10
N ILE A 729 -2.72 39.11 36.83
CA ILE A 729 -3.38 37.99 37.50
C ILE A 729 -3.46 38.25 39.00
N PHE A 730 -4.60 37.95 39.61
CA PHE A 730 -4.92 38.15 41.02
C PHE A 730 -5.49 36.88 41.64
N ASN A 731 -5.26 36.69 42.94
CA ASN A 731 -5.88 35.60 43.70
C ASN A 731 -7.26 36.01 44.27
N THR A 732 -7.90 35.12 45.04
CA THR A 732 -9.21 35.37 45.67
C THR A 732 -9.22 36.48 46.73
N LYS A 733 -8.05 36.87 47.27
CA LYS A 733 -7.92 38.02 48.17
C LYS A 733 -7.73 39.35 47.43
N GLY A 734 -7.63 39.32 46.10
CA GLY A 734 -7.34 40.49 45.28
C GLY A 734 -5.86 40.90 45.28
N GLU A 735 -4.96 40.03 45.76
CA GLU A 735 -3.52 40.26 45.71
C GLU A 735 -3.00 39.98 44.29
N LEU A 736 -2.15 40.87 43.77
CA LEU A 736 -1.48 40.68 42.48
C LEU A 736 -0.50 39.52 42.59
N VAL A 737 -0.67 38.51 41.75
CA VAL A 737 0.21 37.32 41.76
C VAL A 737 1.16 37.26 40.57
N LYS A 738 0.78 37.79 39.40
CA LYS A 738 1.64 37.86 38.21
C LYS A 738 1.19 38.99 37.29
N THR A 739 2.12 39.74 36.70
CA THR A 739 1.83 40.65 35.57
C THR A 739 2.32 39.97 34.31
N LEU A 740 1.39 39.68 33.39
CA LEU A 740 1.71 39.06 32.09
C LEU A 740 2.20 40.08 31.07
N LEU A 741 1.69 41.31 31.19
CA LEU A 741 1.99 42.38 30.26
C LEU A 741 1.87 43.74 30.95
N ASN A 742 2.81 44.65 30.66
CA ASN A 742 2.69 46.07 31.00
C ASN A 742 3.45 46.94 29.98
N ARG A 743 2.90 47.11 28.78
CA ARG A 743 3.53 47.90 27.70
C ARG A 743 2.48 48.48 26.75
N GLU A 744 2.94 49.35 25.87
CA GLU A 744 2.16 49.86 24.74
C GLU A 744 2.02 48.76 23.68
N LEU A 745 0.81 48.62 23.13
CA LEU A 745 0.48 47.66 22.09
C LEU A 745 -0.27 48.37 20.96
N ASP A 746 -0.07 47.89 19.73
CA ASP A 746 -0.81 48.35 18.55
C ASP A 746 -2.30 47.97 18.62
N ARG A 747 -3.11 48.62 17.77
CA ARG A 747 -4.50 48.24 17.53
C ARG A 747 -4.57 46.78 17.07
N GLY A 748 -5.50 46.00 17.62
CA GLY A 748 -5.71 44.61 17.21
C GLY A 748 -6.11 43.70 18.37
N VAL A 749 -6.19 42.40 18.07
CA VAL A 749 -6.40 41.34 19.06
C VAL A 749 -5.03 40.83 19.50
N HIS A 750 -4.89 40.63 20.81
CA HIS A 750 -3.65 40.19 21.45
C HIS A 750 -3.92 38.95 22.29
N SER A 751 -2.96 38.03 22.29
CA SER A 751 -3.05 36.74 22.98
C SER A 751 -1.81 36.51 23.84
N TYR A 752 -1.99 36.13 25.10
CA TYR A 752 -0.89 35.86 26.04
C TYR A 752 -1.12 34.55 26.78
N ASN A 753 -0.12 33.68 26.75
CA ASN A 753 -0.12 32.43 27.52
C ASN A 753 0.18 32.72 29.01
N PHE A 754 -0.57 32.08 29.90
CA PHE A 754 -0.33 32.03 31.33
C PHE A 754 -0.07 30.60 31.79
N GLU A 755 1.17 30.32 32.16
CA GLU A 755 1.59 29.10 32.83
C GLU A 755 1.52 29.25 34.35
N ALA A 756 0.85 28.29 34.99
CA ALA A 756 0.55 28.29 36.42
C ALA A 756 1.22 27.15 37.22
N GLU A 757 2.32 26.57 36.74
CA GLU A 757 3.00 25.43 37.40
C GLU A 757 3.36 25.69 38.88
N ASP A 758 3.78 26.93 39.17
CA ASP A 758 4.18 27.41 40.50
C ASP A 758 2.99 27.85 41.39
N PHE A 759 1.76 27.68 40.92
CA PHE A 759 0.56 28.12 41.62
C PHE A 759 -0.20 26.92 42.22
N ASN A 760 -1.08 27.20 43.20
CA ASN A 760 -1.98 26.18 43.76
C ASN A 760 -3.27 26.11 42.94
N SER A 761 -3.87 24.92 42.80
CA SER A 761 -5.22 24.75 42.23
C SER A 761 -6.20 25.70 42.90
N GLY A 762 -7.07 26.35 42.12
CA GLY A 762 -8.03 27.29 42.66
C GLY A 762 -8.56 28.33 41.67
N LEU A 763 -9.35 29.26 42.21
CA LEU A 763 -9.93 30.37 41.47
C LEU A 763 -8.94 31.54 41.41
N TYR A 764 -8.69 32.04 40.21
CA TYR A 764 -7.90 33.24 39.94
C TYR A 764 -8.72 34.24 39.12
N PHE A 765 -8.25 35.48 39.11
CA PHE A 765 -8.81 36.56 38.31
C PHE A 765 -7.75 37.16 37.42
N TYR A 766 -8.08 37.46 36.18
CA TYR A 766 -7.21 38.21 35.29
C TYR A 766 -7.88 39.53 34.94
N ARG A 767 -7.08 40.60 34.95
CA ARG A 767 -7.54 41.96 34.75
C ARG A 767 -6.74 42.62 33.66
N LEU A 768 -7.46 43.14 32.67
CA LEU A 768 -6.95 44.01 31.63
C LEU A 768 -7.23 45.46 32.03
N THR A 769 -6.19 46.29 32.06
CA THR A 769 -6.30 47.73 32.30
C THR A 769 -5.69 48.49 31.13
N THR A 770 -6.47 49.42 30.58
CA THR A 770 -6.05 50.40 29.57
C THR A 770 -6.31 51.80 30.12
N GLU A 771 -5.93 52.84 29.39
CA GLU A 771 -6.22 54.23 29.79
C GLU A 771 -7.71 54.51 30.01
N LYS A 772 -8.60 53.81 29.29
CA LYS A 772 -10.05 54.10 29.27
C LYS A 772 -10.91 53.06 29.99
N LYS A 773 -10.42 51.84 30.21
CA LYS A 773 -11.20 50.75 30.82
C LYS A 773 -10.34 49.84 31.69
N SER A 774 -10.96 49.26 32.72
CA SER A 774 -10.43 48.11 33.44
C SER A 774 -11.50 47.01 33.45
N ILE A 775 -11.15 45.81 32.97
CA ILE A 775 -12.04 44.67 32.81
C ILE A 775 -11.41 43.48 33.55
N THR A 776 -12.19 42.78 34.38
CA THR A 776 -11.72 41.61 35.15
C THR A 776 -12.60 40.40 34.84
N LYS A 777 -11.98 39.24 34.64
CA LYS A 777 -12.64 37.94 34.46
C LYS A 777 -12.01 36.88 35.37
N LYS A 778 -12.68 35.73 35.52
CA LYS A 778 -12.28 34.63 36.41
C LYS A 778 -11.76 33.43 35.62
N MET A 779 -10.82 32.70 36.19
CA MET A 779 -10.27 31.46 35.64
C MET A 779 -10.04 30.41 36.73
N ILE A 780 -10.15 29.13 36.39
CA ILE A 780 -10.01 28.00 37.32
C ILE A 780 -8.78 27.19 36.91
N PHE A 781 -7.79 27.11 37.80
CA PHE A 781 -6.63 26.27 37.63
C PHE A 781 -6.82 24.94 38.38
N VAL A 782 -6.53 23.81 37.72
CA VAL A 782 -6.61 22.47 38.30
C VAL A 782 -5.26 21.78 38.10
N LYS A 783 -4.54 21.53 39.19
CA LYS A 783 -3.29 20.76 39.21
C LYS A 783 -3.56 19.27 39.34
#